data_AF-G4QP25-F1
#
_entry.id   AF-G4QP25-F1
#
_cell.length_a   1.000
_cell.length_b   1.000
_cell.length_c   1.000
_cell.angle_alpha   90.00
_cell.angle_beta   90.00
_cell.angle_gamma   90.00
#
_symmetry.space_group_name_H-M   'P 1'
#
loop_
_entity.id
_entity.type
_entity.pdbx_description
1 polymer ?
#
loop_
_entity_poly.entity_id
_entity_poly.type
_entity_poly.pdbx_seq_one_letter_code
_entity_poly.pdbx_strand_id
1 'polypeptide(L)'
;MRFINRKSIFVKPASYIYEEIENIADNFDFLFHAEWFSPLKPKNAAAFVEHLTKDEIIQIIDDVKAHSNASSNQLVYKKSQAKAALIDCLLTGASSKDIVKTELAKSYWQGSFDKHISYFLYLYFGNFHSKLNQFSMRDLGVMRTRKEQAQVMARFADIESAKSAFSLHSLLNEIRIQLPLLSSAANVVEEPTPVVVEEQIIQAYSSSGTALNPDNGQSEKHVFILSHISNLPEAIGAKALDLDAKLQFLLASELLSLDAAYAVQLLKSINTDAAQEKWVREAYKLGLTEQVETELERIIQSPLSEDLLAFAEDFLARKYHKKRTSVLTDMLRENSQTIQIDEMHKGAVERGVVAYYEQRECRAFRTENEIWRALFGLYFWREIYELDGLGLSNEFEHVPTSLKTNQFYEFASEQIEARLSTTDTKATLIQQLSMSAAKYYGQGNIVFRWRKNILERLILLINHSKLDAMLALLKAMTQDWKNLSDGFPDLMLIENDKLRFEEVKSEGDQLRRNQLLSIQKLQSLGFDVRITNVTWTIDPLQPYAVIDIETTGGRAQHHRITEVGIVKMIGGEVVAEWQSLINPERRIPHNITSLTGIDNDMVADAPLFAEVADDIDEFTDGCVFVAHNVNFDYGFIKEEFNRLERHYRRPKLCTVREMRKHYKGLSSYSLANLTKHFGIDMQRHHRAMSDAVAAGELLNMVNEKRLAKDNER
;
A
#
# COMPACT_ATOMS: atom_id res chain seq x y z
N MET A 1 16.89 -26.22 15.47
CA MET A 1 16.98 -24.93 14.74
C MET A 1 17.03 -25.08 13.21
N ARG A 2 17.99 -25.80 12.62
CA ARG A 2 18.07 -25.98 11.14
C ARG A 2 16.75 -26.41 10.50
N PHE A 3 15.99 -27.30 11.12
CA PHE A 3 14.69 -27.76 10.61
C PHE A 3 13.56 -26.74 10.72
N ILE A 4 13.57 -25.91 11.77
CA ILE A 4 12.53 -24.91 11.99
C ILE A 4 12.59 -23.81 10.91
N ASN A 5 13.78 -23.50 10.40
CA ASN A 5 13.97 -22.52 9.32
C ASN A 5 13.63 -23.05 7.92
N ARG A 6 13.27 -24.33 7.78
CA ARG A 6 12.91 -24.92 6.48
C ARG A 6 11.45 -24.67 6.15
N LYS A 7 11.14 -24.68 4.85
CA LYS A 7 9.78 -24.48 4.34
C LYS A 7 8.86 -25.68 4.62
N SER A 8 9.41 -26.89 4.69
CA SER A 8 8.64 -28.12 4.89
C SER A 8 8.88 -28.68 6.29
N ILE A 9 7.82 -29.22 6.90
CA ILE A 9 7.88 -29.98 8.15
C ILE A 9 8.30 -31.43 7.94
N PHE A 10 8.31 -31.91 6.69
CA PHE A 10 8.68 -33.29 6.35
C PHE A 10 10.18 -33.41 6.16
N VAL A 11 10.77 -34.45 6.75
CA VAL A 11 12.20 -34.67 6.83
C VAL A 11 12.48 -36.14 6.60
N LYS A 12 13.45 -36.43 5.74
CA LYS A 12 14.04 -37.75 5.57
C LYS A 12 15.37 -37.77 6.33
N PRO A 13 15.48 -38.35 7.54
CA PRO A 13 16.67 -38.20 8.39
C PRO A 13 17.98 -38.55 7.70
N ALA A 14 17.97 -39.62 6.90
CA ALA A 14 19.13 -40.11 6.15
C ALA A 14 19.63 -39.16 5.04
N SER A 15 18.87 -38.14 4.63
CA SER A 15 19.29 -37.21 3.58
C SER A 15 20.01 -35.96 4.10
N TYR A 16 20.25 -35.86 5.41
CA TYR A 16 20.81 -34.66 6.04
C TYR A 16 22.26 -34.82 6.45
N ILE A 17 23.09 -33.90 5.94
CA ILE A 17 24.50 -33.76 6.30
C ILE A 17 24.75 -32.27 6.58
N TYR A 18 25.20 -31.95 7.80
CA TYR A 18 25.58 -30.61 8.21
C TYR A 18 26.98 -30.70 8.80
N GLU A 19 27.94 -29.98 8.24
CA GLU A 19 29.35 -30.02 8.67
C GLU A 19 29.52 -29.56 10.12
N GLU A 20 28.65 -28.66 10.59
CA GLU A 20 28.70 -28.11 11.94
C GLU A 20 27.97 -28.94 13.01
N ILE A 21 27.35 -30.08 12.64
CA ILE A 21 26.57 -30.92 13.56
C ILE A 21 27.18 -32.32 13.59
N GLU A 22 27.82 -32.66 14.70
CA GLU A 22 28.32 -34.01 14.96
C GLU A 22 27.17 -34.98 15.31
N ASN A 23 27.37 -36.28 15.06
CA ASN A 23 26.44 -37.36 15.44
C ASN A 23 24.97 -37.12 15.02
N ILE A 24 24.75 -36.77 13.75
CA ILE A 24 23.42 -36.41 13.21
C ILE A 24 22.37 -37.51 13.44
N ALA A 25 22.73 -38.78 13.29
CA ALA A 25 21.80 -39.91 13.50
C ALA A 25 21.29 -39.97 14.94
N ASP A 26 22.21 -39.97 15.92
CA ASP A 26 21.86 -40.00 17.35
C ASP A 26 21.03 -38.77 17.76
N ASN A 27 21.35 -37.60 17.20
CA ASN A 27 20.58 -36.38 17.43
C ASN A 27 19.15 -36.48 16.86
N PHE A 28 18.97 -37.11 15.71
CA PHE A 28 17.65 -37.36 15.14
C PHE A 28 16.85 -38.31 16.02
N ASP A 29 17.46 -39.40 16.46
CA ASP A 29 16.81 -40.36 17.36
C ASP A 29 16.42 -39.70 18.67
N PHE A 30 17.30 -38.89 19.26
CA PHE A 30 16.98 -38.09 20.46
C PHE A 30 15.75 -37.18 20.22
N LEU A 31 15.71 -36.43 19.11
CA LEU A 31 14.60 -35.53 18.80
C LEU A 31 13.29 -36.28 18.53
N PHE A 32 13.36 -37.47 17.95
CA PHE A 32 12.19 -38.32 17.75
C PHE A 32 11.64 -38.85 19.08
N HIS A 33 12.50 -39.35 19.97
CA HIS A 33 12.10 -39.81 21.31
C HIS A 33 11.58 -38.66 22.18
N ALA A 34 12.11 -37.44 22.00
CA ALA A 34 11.62 -36.23 22.65
C ALA A 34 10.36 -35.65 21.98
N GLU A 35 9.74 -36.36 21.04
CA GLU A 35 8.50 -36.00 20.34
C GLU A 35 8.56 -34.71 19.48
N TRP A 36 9.77 -34.23 19.16
CA TRP A 36 9.94 -33.11 18.20
C TRP A 36 9.64 -33.54 16.77
N PHE A 37 9.79 -34.84 16.49
CA PHE A 37 9.36 -35.48 15.26
C PHE A 37 8.39 -36.62 15.58
N SER A 38 7.52 -36.93 14.62
CA SER A 38 6.66 -38.11 14.68
C SER A 38 6.63 -38.82 13.33
N PRO A 39 6.13 -40.07 13.29
CA PRO A 39 5.73 -40.68 12.03
C PRO A 39 4.70 -39.81 11.30
N LEU A 40 4.66 -39.96 9.97
CA LEU A 40 3.71 -39.23 9.12
C LEU A 40 2.26 -39.54 9.51
N LYS A 41 1.45 -38.50 9.71
CA LYS A 41 0.03 -38.64 10.09
C LYS A 41 -0.87 -38.57 8.84
N PRO A 42 -1.96 -39.37 8.75
CA PRO A 42 -2.86 -39.35 7.59
C PRO A 42 -3.40 -37.96 7.23
N LYS A 43 -3.68 -37.10 8.23
CA LYS A 43 -4.16 -35.73 8.00
C LYS A 43 -3.19 -34.85 7.20
N ASN A 44 -1.91 -35.19 7.19
CA ASN A 44 -0.84 -34.46 6.51
C ASN A 44 -0.43 -35.10 5.18
N ALA A 45 -1.10 -36.17 4.73
CA ALA A 45 -0.72 -36.92 3.54
C ALA A 45 -0.72 -36.04 2.27
N ALA A 46 -1.70 -35.15 2.11
CA ALA A 46 -1.76 -34.24 0.96
C ALA A 46 -0.53 -33.31 0.90
N ALA A 47 -0.25 -32.60 1.99
CA ALA A 47 0.92 -31.73 2.08
C ALA A 47 2.24 -32.49 1.93
N PHE A 48 2.30 -33.74 2.39
CA PHE A 48 3.45 -34.61 2.21
C PHE A 48 3.67 -34.97 0.74
N VAL A 49 2.61 -35.37 0.03
CA VAL A 49 2.68 -35.69 -1.41
C VAL A 49 3.14 -34.47 -2.22
N GLU A 50 2.68 -33.26 -1.87
CA GLU A 50 3.16 -32.03 -2.51
C GLU A 50 4.66 -31.77 -2.27
N HIS A 51 5.18 -32.16 -1.10
CA HIS A 51 6.59 -32.00 -0.75
C HIS A 51 7.53 -32.90 -1.57
N LEU A 52 7.08 -34.10 -1.92
CA LEU A 52 7.90 -35.12 -2.58
C LEU A 52 8.40 -34.73 -3.96
N THR A 53 9.50 -35.34 -4.38
CA THR A 53 9.95 -35.26 -5.77
C THR A 53 9.01 -36.05 -6.71
N LYS A 54 9.12 -35.83 -8.02
CA LYS A 54 8.31 -36.53 -9.01
C LYS A 54 8.48 -38.06 -8.92
N ASP A 55 9.72 -38.51 -8.73
CA ASP A 55 10.05 -39.94 -8.68
C ASP A 55 9.55 -40.59 -7.38
N GLU A 56 9.61 -39.87 -6.27
CA GLU A 56 9.04 -40.32 -4.99
C GLU A 56 7.50 -40.44 -5.05
N ILE A 57 6.81 -39.52 -5.73
CA ILE A 57 5.35 -39.63 -5.92
C ILE A 57 5.02 -40.88 -6.74
N ILE A 58 5.78 -41.15 -7.80
CA ILE A 58 5.64 -42.35 -8.64
C ILE A 58 5.83 -43.61 -7.78
N GLN A 59 6.86 -43.64 -6.93
CA GLN A 59 7.13 -44.75 -6.02
C GLN A 59 5.96 -44.99 -5.06
N ILE A 60 5.37 -43.94 -4.48
CA ILE A 60 4.19 -44.09 -3.61
C ILE A 60 2.99 -44.63 -4.39
N ILE A 61 2.74 -44.15 -5.62
CA ILE A 61 1.63 -44.67 -6.44
C ILE A 61 1.82 -46.17 -6.70
N ASP A 62 3.04 -46.60 -7.04
CA ASP A 62 3.35 -48.01 -7.30
C ASP A 62 3.25 -48.86 -6.01
N ASP A 63 3.72 -48.34 -4.87
CA ASP A 63 3.60 -49.01 -3.56
C ASP A 63 2.14 -49.18 -3.12
N VAL A 64 1.30 -48.15 -3.28
CA VAL A 64 -0.14 -48.21 -2.94
C VAL A 64 -0.86 -49.22 -3.83
N LYS A 65 -0.53 -49.28 -5.13
CA LYS A 65 -1.08 -50.29 -6.05
C LYS A 65 -0.75 -51.72 -5.63
N ALA A 66 0.45 -51.94 -5.10
CA ALA A 66 0.90 -53.27 -4.68
C ALA A 66 0.21 -53.77 -3.40
N HIS A 67 -0.31 -52.88 -2.55
CA HIS A 67 -0.82 -53.23 -1.21
C HIS A 67 -2.35 -53.08 -1.02
N SER A 68 -3.07 -52.40 -1.91
CA SER A 68 -4.53 -52.25 -1.83
C SER A 68 -5.28 -53.43 -2.47
N ASN A 69 -5.84 -54.31 -1.62
CA ASN A 69 -6.64 -55.49 -2.04
C ASN A 69 -8.10 -55.17 -2.47
N ALA A 70 -8.52 -53.91 -2.49
CA ALA A 70 -9.78 -53.47 -3.09
C ALA A 70 -9.65 -51.99 -3.50
N SER A 71 -10.08 -51.67 -4.73
CA SER A 71 -10.05 -50.33 -5.39
C SER A 71 -8.80 -49.95 -6.21
N SER A 72 -8.03 -50.92 -6.70
CA SER A 72 -6.84 -50.69 -7.56
C SER A 72 -7.13 -50.26 -9.01
N ASN A 73 -8.40 -50.02 -9.37
CA ASN A 73 -8.79 -49.55 -10.72
C ASN A 73 -8.75 -48.02 -10.91
N GLN A 74 -8.38 -47.22 -9.89
CA GLN A 74 -8.44 -45.75 -9.98
C GLN A 74 -7.10 -45.01 -10.16
N LEU A 75 -5.94 -45.65 -9.97
CA LEU A 75 -4.63 -44.98 -10.02
C LEU A 75 -3.92 -45.14 -11.39
N VAL A 76 -4.54 -44.68 -12.48
CA VAL A 76 -3.92 -44.75 -13.81
C VAL A 76 -3.07 -43.50 -14.08
N TYR A 77 -1.77 -43.67 -14.30
CA TYR A 77 -0.84 -42.56 -14.56
C TYR A 77 0.22 -42.92 -15.61
N LYS A 78 0.86 -41.91 -16.19
CA LYS A 78 2.05 -42.05 -17.05
C LYS A 78 3.24 -41.36 -16.37
N LYS A 79 4.40 -42.02 -16.31
CA LYS A 79 5.63 -41.46 -15.71
C LYS A 79 6.06 -40.10 -16.31
N SER A 80 5.67 -39.82 -17.56
CA SER A 80 5.95 -38.55 -18.24
C SER A 80 5.08 -37.37 -17.79
N GLN A 81 3.95 -37.60 -17.11
CA GLN A 81 3.03 -36.53 -16.67
C GLN A 81 3.70 -35.51 -15.75
N ALA A 82 3.17 -34.29 -15.73
CA ALA A 82 3.64 -33.24 -14.83
C ALA A 82 3.40 -33.62 -13.35
N LYS A 83 4.25 -33.10 -12.44
CA LYS A 83 4.14 -33.38 -10.98
C LYS A 83 2.73 -33.12 -10.45
N ALA A 84 2.09 -32.01 -10.86
CA ALA A 84 0.73 -31.68 -10.43
C ALA A 84 -0.31 -32.74 -10.80
N ALA A 85 -0.23 -33.30 -12.01
CA ALA A 85 -1.14 -34.37 -12.45
C ALA A 85 -0.91 -35.69 -11.68
N LEU A 86 0.34 -35.96 -11.26
CA LEU A 86 0.66 -37.12 -10.43
C LEU A 86 0.18 -36.94 -8.98
N ILE A 87 0.28 -35.73 -8.43
CA ILE A 87 -0.29 -35.38 -7.12
C ILE A 87 -1.81 -35.59 -7.16
N ASP A 88 -2.48 -35.02 -8.15
CA ASP A 88 -3.94 -35.12 -8.29
C ASP A 88 -4.38 -36.59 -8.44
N CYS A 89 -3.71 -37.36 -9.28
CA CYS A 89 -3.96 -38.79 -9.44
C CYS A 89 -3.83 -39.55 -8.10
N LEU A 90 -2.77 -39.28 -7.33
CA LEU A 90 -2.54 -39.95 -6.06
C LEU A 90 -3.57 -39.54 -4.99
N LEU A 91 -3.86 -38.25 -4.85
CA LEU A 91 -4.77 -37.73 -3.82
C LEU A 91 -6.24 -38.04 -4.09
N THR A 92 -6.62 -38.22 -5.36
CA THR A 92 -7.98 -38.65 -5.74
C THR A 92 -8.15 -40.17 -5.69
N GLY A 93 -7.10 -40.93 -5.99
CA GLY A 93 -7.17 -42.38 -6.14
C GLY A 93 -6.66 -43.21 -4.96
N ALA A 94 -6.07 -42.60 -3.93
CA ALA A 94 -5.57 -43.30 -2.74
C ALA A 94 -6.07 -42.65 -1.44
N SER A 95 -6.39 -43.47 -0.44
CA SER A 95 -6.72 -42.93 0.88
C SER A 95 -5.46 -42.42 1.57
N SER A 96 -5.60 -41.36 2.38
CA SER A 96 -4.49 -40.84 3.18
C SER A 96 -3.86 -41.89 4.11
N LYS A 97 -4.61 -42.92 4.52
CA LYS A 97 -4.10 -44.02 5.35
C LYS A 97 -3.19 -44.96 4.56
N ASP A 98 -3.44 -45.16 3.27
CA ASP A 98 -2.63 -46.04 2.43
C ASP A 98 -1.33 -45.35 2.02
N ILE A 99 -1.40 -44.05 1.71
CA ILE A 99 -0.22 -43.23 1.40
C ILE A 99 0.81 -43.30 2.54
N VAL A 100 0.39 -43.07 3.79
CA VAL A 100 1.32 -43.05 4.94
C VAL A 100 1.87 -44.43 5.33
N LYS A 101 1.29 -45.53 4.83
CA LYS A 101 1.74 -46.90 5.09
C LYS A 101 2.85 -47.37 4.15
N THR A 102 3.10 -46.65 3.05
CA THR A 102 4.15 -46.99 2.07
C THR A 102 5.54 -46.97 2.71
N GLU A 103 6.48 -47.78 2.19
CA GLU A 103 7.85 -47.84 2.72
C GLU A 103 8.57 -46.50 2.56
N LEU A 104 8.33 -45.81 1.44
CA LEU A 104 8.86 -44.46 1.25
C LEU A 104 8.33 -43.49 2.30
N ALA A 105 7.02 -43.50 2.60
CA ALA A 105 6.45 -42.64 3.63
C ALA A 105 7.01 -42.94 5.03
N LYS A 106 7.28 -44.21 5.36
CA LYS A 106 7.92 -44.60 6.63
C LYS A 106 9.35 -44.05 6.79
N SER A 107 10.06 -43.82 5.69
CA SER A 107 11.39 -43.20 5.70
C SER A 107 11.36 -41.69 6.00
N TYR A 108 10.17 -41.07 5.99
CA TYR A 108 9.97 -39.68 6.34
C TYR A 108 9.39 -39.53 7.74
N TRP A 109 9.92 -38.55 8.46
CA TRP A 109 9.37 -38.03 9.69
C TRP A 109 8.70 -36.69 9.42
N GLN A 110 7.71 -36.34 10.22
CA GLN A 110 7.11 -35.01 10.23
C GLN A 110 7.45 -34.29 11.53
N GLY A 111 7.73 -32.99 11.44
CA GLY A 111 7.95 -32.14 12.60
C GLY A 111 6.67 -31.93 13.42
N SER A 112 6.79 -32.03 14.74
CA SER A 112 5.72 -31.79 15.72
C SER A 112 5.92 -30.48 16.52
N PHE A 113 6.88 -29.65 16.10
CA PHE A 113 7.28 -28.44 16.82
C PHE A 113 6.56 -27.16 16.38
N ASP A 114 5.82 -27.18 15.26
CA ASP A 114 5.29 -25.98 14.61
C ASP A 114 4.39 -25.15 15.54
N LYS A 115 3.52 -25.81 16.33
CA LYS A 115 2.67 -25.12 17.32
C LYS A 115 3.49 -24.42 18.40
N HIS A 116 4.52 -25.09 18.93
CA HIS A 116 5.36 -24.55 20.00
C HIS A 116 6.21 -23.39 19.49
N ILE A 117 6.87 -23.55 18.35
CA ILE A 117 7.66 -22.49 17.74
C ILE A 117 6.77 -21.31 17.35
N SER A 118 5.62 -21.56 16.72
CA SER A 118 4.67 -20.51 16.38
C SER A 118 4.23 -19.75 17.62
N TYR A 119 4.03 -20.41 18.76
CA TYR A 119 3.74 -19.73 20.02
C TYR A 119 4.89 -18.84 20.48
N PHE A 120 6.13 -19.34 20.53
CA PHE A 120 7.28 -18.52 20.93
C PHE A 120 7.52 -17.32 19.98
N LEU A 121 7.39 -17.54 18.67
CA LEU A 121 7.46 -16.47 17.69
C LEU A 121 6.31 -15.48 17.85
N TYR A 122 5.13 -15.96 18.20
CA TYR A 122 3.98 -15.11 18.50
C TYR A 122 4.18 -14.27 19.76
N LEU A 123 4.80 -14.83 20.81
CA LEU A 123 5.17 -14.04 22.00
C LEU A 123 6.13 -12.91 21.62
N TYR A 124 7.15 -13.23 20.82
CA TYR A 124 8.17 -12.26 20.40
C TYR A 124 7.61 -11.21 19.43
N PHE A 125 6.96 -11.62 18.34
CA PHE A 125 6.52 -10.74 17.25
C PHE A 125 5.07 -10.26 17.36
N GLY A 126 4.22 -10.94 18.13
CA GLY A 126 2.79 -10.63 18.25
C GLY A 126 1.96 -10.97 17.01
N ASN A 127 2.51 -11.77 16.08
CA ASN A 127 1.89 -12.12 14.81
C ASN A 127 2.42 -13.46 14.26
N PHE A 128 1.76 -14.01 13.25
CA PHE A 128 2.13 -15.28 12.61
C PHE A 128 2.93 -15.15 11.30
N HIS A 129 3.07 -13.94 10.76
CA HIS A 129 3.78 -13.74 9.50
C HIS A 129 5.29 -13.60 9.68
N SER A 130 5.73 -13.19 10.87
CA SER A 130 7.14 -13.03 11.23
C SER A 130 7.78 -14.40 11.46
N LYS A 131 9.02 -14.57 11.00
CA LYS A 131 9.70 -15.87 10.98
C LYS A 131 11.13 -15.74 11.46
N LEU A 132 11.71 -16.88 11.87
CA LEU A 132 13.09 -16.95 12.33
C LEU A 132 14.13 -16.48 11.29
N ASN A 133 13.82 -16.53 9.99
CA ASN A 133 14.73 -16.04 8.96
C ASN A 133 15.04 -14.53 9.07
N GLN A 134 14.21 -13.74 9.75
CA GLN A 134 14.47 -12.32 9.99
C GLN A 134 15.73 -12.11 10.84
N PHE A 135 15.98 -12.98 11.82
CA PHE A 135 17.22 -12.96 12.59
C PHE A 135 18.44 -13.25 11.71
N SER A 136 18.34 -14.25 10.81
CA SER A 136 19.42 -14.54 9.87
C SER A 136 19.66 -13.40 8.88
N MET A 137 18.61 -12.76 8.37
CA MET A 137 18.74 -11.60 7.48
C MET A 137 19.36 -10.39 8.18
N ARG A 138 19.06 -10.19 9.48
CA ARG A 138 19.73 -9.18 10.32
C ARG A 138 21.21 -9.48 10.45
N ASP A 139 21.56 -10.71 10.82
CA ASP A 139 22.95 -11.10 11.08
C ASP A 139 23.83 -11.04 9.82
N LEU A 140 23.22 -11.27 8.65
CA LEU A 140 23.87 -11.10 7.34
C LEU A 140 23.94 -9.63 6.87
N GLY A 141 23.40 -8.68 7.63
CA GLY A 141 23.36 -7.25 7.25
C GLY A 141 22.38 -6.91 6.13
N VAL A 142 21.56 -7.88 5.68
CA VAL A 142 20.54 -7.71 4.64
C VAL A 142 19.32 -6.96 5.18
N MET A 143 18.97 -7.17 6.45
CA MET A 143 17.88 -6.51 7.13
C MET A 143 18.41 -5.59 8.23
N ARG A 144 18.09 -4.30 8.15
CA ARG A 144 18.37 -3.35 9.23
C ARG A 144 17.31 -3.46 10.32
N THR A 145 17.73 -3.54 11.58
CA THR A 145 16.86 -3.57 12.77
C THR A 145 17.08 -2.33 13.63
N ARG A 146 16.17 -2.08 14.58
CA ARG A 146 16.19 -0.92 15.48
C ARG A 146 16.69 -1.31 16.87
N LYS A 147 17.81 -2.03 16.91
CA LYS A 147 18.33 -2.63 18.13
C LYS A 147 18.57 -1.59 19.25
N GLU A 148 19.06 -0.41 18.89
CA GLU A 148 19.33 0.69 19.84
C GLU A 148 18.07 1.32 20.45
N GLN A 149 16.92 1.19 19.78
CA GLN A 149 15.63 1.75 20.23
C GLN A 149 14.72 0.68 20.87
N ALA A 150 15.13 -0.59 20.85
CA ALA A 150 14.33 -1.69 21.36
C ALA A 150 14.51 -1.84 22.87
N GLN A 151 13.39 -1.84 23.60
CA GLN A 151 13.38 -1.90 25.06
C GLN A 151 13.27 -3.33 25.61
N VAL A 152 13.06 -4.34 24.74
CA VAL A 152 12.90 -5.77 25.10
C VAL A 152 11.83 -5.95 26.17
N MET A 153 10.56 -5.78 25.78
CA MET A 153 9.43 -5.79 26.70
C MET A 153 8.52 -7.00 26.52
N ALA A 154 7.89 -7.42 27.61
CA ALA A 154 6.83 -8.42 27.57
C ALA A 154 5.61 -7.85 26.82
N ARG A 155 5.15 -8.57 25.80
CA ARG A 155 3.98 -8.18 25.00
C ARG A 155 2.65 -8.44 25.70
N PHE A 156 2.64 -9.42 26.58
CA PHE A 156 1.46 -9.89 27.31
C PHE A 156 1.73 -9.76 28.80
N ALA A 157 0.68 -9.39 29.55
CA ALA A 157 0.80 -9.20 31.00
C ALA A 157 1.08 -10.53 31.73
N ASP A 158 0.52 -11.62 31.23
CA ASP A 158 0.60 -12.94 31.86
C ASP A 158 0.45 -14.08 30.81
N ILE A 159 0.59 -15.32 31.28
CA ILE A 159 0.52 -16.51 30.43
C ILE A 159 -0.90 -16.77 29.89
N GLU A 160 -1.94 -16.47 30.67
CA GLU A 160 -3.33 -16.73 30.29
C GLU A 160 -3.78 -15.81 29.17
N SER A 161 -3.48 -14.52 29.28
CA SER A 161 -3.71 -13.53 28.22
C SER A 161 -2.91 -13.84 26.94
N ALA A 162 -1.68 -14.32 27.07
CA ALA A 162 -0.88 -14.74 25.93
C ALA A 162 -1.48 -15.96 25.21
N LYS A 163 -1.93 -16.98 25.97
CA LYS A 163 -2.59 -18.18 25.41
C LYS A 163 -3.94 -17.86 24.77
N SER A 164 -4.74 -17.01 25.41
CA SER A 164 -6.04 -16.57 24.88
C SER A 164 -5.85 -15.81 23.56
N ALA A 165 -4.93 -14.83 23.51
CA ALA A 165 -4.62 -14.10 22.29
C ALA A 165 -4.04 -14.99 21.16
N PHE A 166 -3.19 -15.97 21.49
CA PHE A 166 -2.67 -16.92 20.50
C PHE A 166 -3.78 -17.80 19.92
N SER A 167 -4.67 -18.33 20.78
CA SER A 167 -5.77 -19.20 20.38
C SER A 167 -6.75 -18.47 19.47
N LEU A 168 -7.20 -17.27 19.86
CA LEU A 168 -8.13 -16.46 19.08
C LEU A 168 -7.55 -16.02 17.74
N HIS A 169 -6.26 -15.63 17.69
CA HIS A 169 -5.63 -15.26 16.43
C HIS A 169 -5.40 -16.47 15.51
N SER A 170 -5.10 -17.64 16.08
CA SER A 170 -5.03 -18.89 15.32
C SER A 170 -6.39 -19.21 14.69
N LEU A 171 -7.47 -19.13 15.49
CA LEU A 171 -8.84 -19.36 15.03
C LEU A 171 -9.26 -18.35 13.95
N LEU A 172 -8.96 -17.06 14.13
CA LEU A 172 -9.22 -16.03 13.13
C LEU A 172 -8.55 -16.34 11.78
N ASN A 173 -7.30 -16.81 11.80
CA ASN A 173 -6.59 -17.17 10.57
C ASN A 173 -7.17 -18.44 9.93
N GLU A 174 -7.53 -19.44 10.74
CA GLU A 174 -8.18 -20.66 10.26
C GLU A 174 -9.52 -20.36 9.58
N ILE A 175 -10.39 -19.59 10.24
CA ILE A 175 -11.69 -19.20 9.70
C ILE A 175 -11.51 -18.41 8.40
N ARG A 176 -10.57 -17.46 8.33
CA ARG A 176 -10.30 -16.71 7.09
C ARG A 176 -9.92 -17.58 5.90
N ILE A 177 -9.29 -18.72 6.14
CA ILE A 177 -8.90 -19.67 5.09
C ILE A 177 -10.09 -20.55 4.69
N GLN A 178 -10.85 -21.03 5.66
CA GLN A 178 -11.96 -21.96 5.43
C GLN A 178 -13.17 -21.28 4.81
N LEU A 179 -13.52 -20.08 5.28
CA LEU A 179 -14.80 -19.44 4.99
C LEU A 179 -15.05 -19.12 3.50
N PRO A 180 -14.04 -18.75 2.68
CA PRO A 180 -14.20 -18.63 1.22
C PRO A 180 -14.41 -19.96 0.49
N LEU A 181 -14.08 -21.10 1.10
CA LEU A 181 -14.18 -22.43 0.49
C LEU A 181 -15.56 -23.07 0.69
N LEU A 182 -16.39 -22.53 1.60
CA LEU A 182 -17.69 -23.10 1.95
C LEU A 182 -18.78 -22.67 0.99
N SER A 183 -19.67 -23.59 0.64
CA SER A 183 -20.81 -23.29 -0.23
C SER A 183 -21.82 -22.39 0.47
N SER A 184 -22.26 -21.34 -0.24
CA SER A 184 -23.35 -20.46 0.22
C SER A 184 -24.72 -20.92 -0.27
N ALA A 185 -24.82 -21.96 -1.11
CA ALA A 185 -26.08 -22.51 -1.59
C ALA A 185 -26.74 -23.38 -0.50
N ALA A 186 -28.05 -23.22 -0.31
CA ALA A 186 -28.84 -24.08 0.55
C ALA A 186 -28.88 -25.52 -0.02
N ASN A 187 -28.75 -26.53 0.85
CA ASN A 187 -29.00 -27.91 0.45
C ASN A 187 -30.48 -28.05 0.08
N VAL A 188 -30.77 -28.35 -1.17
CA VAL A 188 -32.13 -28.51 -1.71
C VAL A 188 -32.79 -29.71 -1.04
N VAL A 189 -33.85 -29.46 -0.27
CA VAL A 189 -34.89 -30.44 0.05
C VAL A 189 -36.25 -29.77 -0.18
N GLU A 190 -37.16 -30.53 -0.81
CA GLU A 190 -38.41 -30.14 -1.48
C GLU A 190 -39.36 -29.19 -0.70
N GLU A 191 -40.12 -28.40 -1.46
CA GLU A 191 -41.19 -27.49 -0.98
C GLU A 191 -42.22 -28.20 -0.07
N PRO A 192 -42.86 -27.48 0.87
CA PRO A 192 -44.21 -26.99 0.52
C PRO A 192 -44.64 -25.62 1.10
N THR A 193 -45.42 -24.92 0.25
CA THR A 193 -46.54 -23.97 0.50
C THR A 193 -46.32 -22.63 1.21
N PRO A 194 -46.93 -21.53 0.69
CA PRO A 194 -46.79 -20.19 1.25
C PRO A 194 -47.71 -20.00 2.47
N VAL A 195 -47.12 -19.67 3.62
CA VAL A 195 -47.87 -19.15 4.76
C VAL A 195 -47.85 -17.63 4.70
N VAL A 196 -49.05 -17.05 4.68
CA VAL A 196 -49.31 -15.60 4.72
C VAL A 196 -48.76 -15.03 6.04
N VAL A 197 -47.92 -14.01 5.94
CA VAL A 197 -47.29 -13.34 7.07
C VAL A 197 -48.14 -12.13 7.47
N GLU A 198 -48.88 -12.23 8.56
CA GLU A 198 -49.42 -11.07 9.28
C GLU A 198 -48.95 -11.07 10.76
N GLU A 199 -48.33 -9.95 11.13
CA GLU A 199 -48.23 -9.33 12.47
C GLU A 199 -47.64 -10.05 13.70
N GLN A 200 -46.99 -11.22 13.61
CA GLN A 200 -46.43 -11.89 14.82
C GLN A 200 -44.90 -11.87 15.00
N ILE A 201 -44.15 -11.08 14.23
CA ILE A 201 -42.67 -11.03 14.38
C ILE A 201 -42.18 -10.04 15.46
N ILE A 202 -43.05 -9.16 15.99
CA ILE A 202 -42.59 -8.03 16.84
C ILE A 202 -42.56 -8.37 18.35
N GLN A 203 -43.20 -9.45 18.83
CA GLN A 203 -43.28 -9.75 20.27
C GLN A 203 -42.47 -10.95 20.77
N ALA A 204 -41.91 -11.79 19.90
CA ALA A 204 -41.15 -12.97 20.35
C ALA A 204 -39.68 -12.70 20.72
N TYR A 205 -39.13 -11.52 20.40
CA TYR A 205 -37.68 -11.27 20.48
C TYR A 205 -37.24 -10.40 21.67
N SER A 206 -38.14 -10.14 22.63
CA SER A 206 -37.85 -9.37 23.85
C SER A 206 -37.68 -10.22 25.12
N SER A 207 -37.76 -11.55 25.03
CA SER A 207 -37.61 -12.39 26.22
C SER A 207 -37.11 -13.81 25.91
N SER A 208 -36.03 -14.16 26.62
CA SER A 208 -35.45 -15.50 26.82
C SER A 208 -34.73 -16.16 25.63
N GLY A 209 -33.46 -16.49 25.88
CA GLY A 209 -32.68 -17.40 25.05
C GLY A 209 -33.40 -18.73 24.94
N THR A 210 -33.74 -19.10 23.71
CA THR A 210 -34.20 -20.44 23.36
C THR A 210 -33.34 -20.96 22.23
N ALA A 211 -32.85 -22.18 22.41
CA ALA A 211 -32.00 -22.90 21.48
C ALA A 211 -32.69 -23.01 20.11
N LEU A 212 -31.99 -22.59 19.05
CA LEU A 212 -32.47 -22.72 17.68
C LEU A 212 -32.35 -24.18 17.23
N ASN A 213 -33.47 -24.70 16.72
CA ASN A 213 -33.66 -26.03 16.17
C ASN A 213 -32.85 -26.21 14.86
N PRO A 214 -32.02 -27.26 14.67
CA PRO A 214 -31.03 -27.29 13.59
C PRO A 214 -31.43 -28.16 12.38
N ASP A 215 -32.58 -27.94 11.72
CA ASP A 215 -32.99 -28.87 10.64
C ASP A 215 -33.68 -28.30 9.39
N ASN A 216 -33.68 -26.98 9.14
CA ASN A 216 -34.26 -26.43 7.90
C ASN A 216 -33.23 -25.74 7.01
N GLY A 217 -32.77 -26.42 5.96
CA GLY A 217 -32.27 -25.81 4.71
C GLY A 217 -31.06 -24.86 4.77
N GLN A 218 -30.31 -24.83 5.88
CA GLN A 218 -29.17 -23.92 6.03
C GLN A 218 -27.99 -24.36 5.16
N SER A 219 -27.32 -23.40 4.52
CA SER A 219 -26.10 -23.67 3.76
C SER A 219 -24.96 -24.13 4.69
N GLU A 220 -24.00 -24.87 4.15
CA GLU A 220 -22.80 -25.32 4.87
C GLU A 220 -22.10 -24.14 5.55
N LYS A 221 -22.00 -23.00 4.86
CA LYS A 221 -21.43 -21.76 5.37
C LYS A 221 -22.22 -21.19 6.57
N HIS A 222 -23.55 -21.28 6.55
CA HIS A 222 -24.39 -20.81 7.65
C HIS A 222 -24.16 -21.64 8.92
N VAL A 223 -24.24 -22.97 8.82
CA VAL A 223 -24.00 -23.89 9.95
C VAL A 223 -22.60 -23.71 10.52
N PHE A 224 -21.60 -23.58 9.65
CA PHE A 224 -20.23 -23.30 10.05
C PHE A 224 -20.13 -22.02 10.90
N ILE A 225 -20.72 -20.92 10.45
CA ILE A 225 -20.67 -19.64 11.17
C ILE A 225 -21.34 -19.75 12.55
N LEU A 226 -22.56 -20.30 12.63
CA LEU A 226 -23.30 -20.44 13.90
C LEU A 226 -22.56 -21.31 14.92
N SER A 227 -21.96 -22.40 14.44
CA SER A 227 -21.17 -23.29 15.30
C SER A 227 -19.95 -22.60 15.90
N HIS A 228 -19.30 -21.70 15.15
CA HIS A 228 -18.15 -20.95 15.64
C HIS A 228 -18.56 -19.87 16.63
N ILE A 229 -19.62 -19.12 16.34
CA ILE A 229 -20.16 -18.09 17.25
C ILE A 229 -20.49 -18.71 18.61
N SER A 230 -21.13 -19.87 18.63
CA SER A 230 -21.54 -20.54 19.87
C SER A 230 -20.40 -21.13 20.69
N ASN A 231 -19.22 -21.35 20.08
CA ASN A 231 -18.07 -22.02 20.68
C ASN A 231 -16.82 -21.12 20.76
N LEU A 232 -16.99 -19.79 20.73
CA LEU A 232 -15.86 -18.87 20.86
C LEU A 232 -15.20 -19.02 22.24
N PRO A 233 -13.86 -19.10 22.30
CA PRO A 233 -13.15 -19.17 23.57
C PRO A 233 -13.20 -17.82 24.29
N GLU A 234 -13.14 -17.86 25.63
CA GLU A 234 -13.11 -16.65 26.44
C GLU A 234 -11.86 -15.80 26.14
N ALA A 235 -12.09 -14.50 25.93
CA ALA A 235 -11.06 -13.53 25.60
C ALA A 235 -10.47 -12.90 26.87
N ILE A 236 -9.22 -13.25 27.18
CA ILE A 236 -8.51 -12.76 28.37
C ILE A 236 -7.40 -11.80 27.95
N GLY A 237 -7.47 -10.56 28.43
CA GLY A 237 -6.50 -9.50 28.15
C GLY A 237 -6.81 -8.70 26.88
N ALA A 238 -6.26 -7.47 26.81
CA ALA A 238 -6.60 -6.49 25.79
C ALA A 238 -6.43 -7.00 24.35
N LYS A 239 -5.35 -7.75 24.09
CA LYS A 239 -5.10 -8.28 22.74
C LYS A 239 -6.09 -9.36 22.33
N ALA A 240 -6.49 -10.22 23.27
CA ALA A 240 -7.49 -11.25 23.03
C ALA A 240 -8.86 -10.62 22.74
N LEU A 241 -9.26 -9.60 23.52
CA LEU A 241 -10.50 -8.86 23.30
C LEU A 241 -10.55 -8.18 21.91
N ASP A 242 -9.45 -7.56 21.47
CA ASP A 242 -9.34 -7.01 20.10
C ASP A 242 -9.51 -8.09 19.01
N LEU A 243 -8.94 -9.27 19.23
CA LEU A 243 -9.03 -10.39 18.29
C LEU A 243 -10.42 -11.04 18.27
N ASP A 244 -11.05 -11.17 19.43
CA ASP A 244 -12.40 -11.66 19.59
C ASP A 244 -13.41 -10.74 18.87
N ALA A 245 -13.32 -9.42 19.10
CA ALA A 245 -14.15 -8.45 18.39
C ALA A 245 -13.96 -8.53 16.85
N LYS A 246 -12.72 -8.72 16.38
CA LYS A 246 -12.43 -8.92 14.95
C LYS A 246 -13.03 -10.21 14.39
N LEU A 247 -12.98 -11.28 15.17
CA LEU A 247 -13.52 -12.58 14.81
C LEU A 247 -15.04 -12.54 14.72
N GLN A 248 -15.70 -12.00 15.74
CA GLN A 248 -17.15 -11.81 15.76
C GLN A 248 -17.59 -10.88 14.62
N PHE A 249 -16.88 -9.78 14.35
CA PHE A 249 -17.21 -8.88 13.25
C PHE A 249 -17.09 -9.56 11.88
N LEU A 250 -16.07 -10.39 11.67
CA LEU A 250 -15.92 -11.19 10.45
C LEU A 250 -17.10 -12.14 10.27
N LEU A 251 -17.42 -12.91 11.31
CA LEU A 251 -18.54 -13.87 11.28
C LEU A 251 -19.88 -13.18 11.05
N ALA A 252 -20.14 -12.08 11.75
CA ALA A 252 -21.36 -11.28 11.59
C ALA A 252 -21.48 -10.70 10.17
N SER A 253 -20.37 -10.20 9.61
CA SER A 253 -20.35 -9.63 8.26
C SER A 253 -20.69 -10.66 7.18
N GLU A 254 -20.18 -11.88 7.33
CA GLU A 254 -20.45 -13.00 6.42
C GLU A 254 -21.87 -13.56 6.59
N LEU A 255 -22.40 -13.48 7.81
CA LEU A 255 -23.76 -13.88 8.12
C LEU A 255 -24.80 -12.92 7.53
N LEU A 256 -24.49 -11.65 7.25
CA LEU A 256 -25.44 -10.66 6.70
C LEU A 256 -26.17 -11.15 5.44
N SER A 257 -25.50 -11.90 4.56
CA SER A 257 -26.11 -12.45 3.33
C SER A 257 -26.91 -13.73 3.54
N LEU A 258 -26.80 -14.37 4.71
CA LEU A 258 -27.39 -15.67 5.03
C LEU A 258 -28.53 -15.54 6.05
N ASP A 259 -28.32 -14.71 7.08
CA ASP A 259 -29.27 -14.36 8.14
C ASP A 259 -29.00 -12.91 8.61
N ALA A 260 -29.62 -11.94 7.92
CA ALA A 260 -29.44 -10.54 8.22
C ALA A 260 -29.94 -10.13 9.61
N ALA A 261 -30.97 -10.81 10.14
CA ALA A 261 -31.57 -10.47 11.43
C ALA A 261 -30.62 -10.84 12.57
N TYR A 262 -30.08 -12.06 12.56
CA TYR A 262 -29.12 -12.49 13.58
C TYR A 262 -27.78 -11.76 13.45
N ALA A 263 -27.31 -11.51 12.23
CA ALA A 263 -26.10 -10.74 11.97
C ALA A 263 -26.19 -9.32 12.56
N VAL A 264 -27.32 -8.63 12.43
CA VAL A 264 -27.51 -7.29 13.01
C VAL A 264 -27.52 -7.34 14.54
N GLN A 265 -28.09 -8.37 15.17
CA GLN A 265 -28.00 -8.51 16.63
C GLN A 265 -26.56 -8.68 17.10
N LEU A 266 -25.79 -9.53 16.42
CA LEU A 266 -24.38 -9.75 16.73
C LEU A 266 -23.53 -8.49 16.49
N LEU A 267 -23.76 -7.76 15.39
CA LEU A 267 -23.06 -6.49 15.15
C LEU A 267 -23.31 -5.48 16.26
N LYS A 268 -24.53 -5.46 16.84
CA LYS A 268 -24.88 -4.54 17.94
C LYS A 268 -24.11 -4.81 19.23
N SER A 269 -23.76 -6.08 19.51
CA SER A 269 -23.04 -6.45 20.73
C SER A 269 -21.53 -6.18 20.65
N ILE A 270 -20.99 -5.93 19.45
CA ILE A 270 -19.55 -5.72 19.25
C ILE A 270 -19.22 -4.23 19.43
N ASN A 271 -18.44 -3.92 20.47
CA ASN A 271 -18.07 -2.54 20.80
C ASN A 271 -16.85 -2.04 19.98
N THR A 272 -17.03 -1.87 18.67
CA THR A 272 -16.00 -1.29 17.78
C THR A 272 -16.63 -0.34 16.76
N ASP A 273 -15.88 0.66 16.31
CA ASP A 273 -16.32 1.62 15.28
C ASP A 273 -16.91 0.93 14.05
N ALA A 274 -16.18 -0.08 13.54
CA ALA A 274 -16.58 -0.81 12.34
C ALA A 274 -17.90 -1.57 12.54
N ALA A 275 -18.09 -2.18 13.71
CA ALA A 275 -19.31 -2.91 14.00
C ALA A 275 -20.51 -1.97 14.22
N GLN A 276 -20.34 -0.88 14.97
CA GLN A 276 -21.40 0.11 15.20
C GLN A 276 -21.80 0.83 13.91
N GLU A 277 -20.84 1.25 13.08
CA GLU A 277 -21.12 1.82 11.76
C GLU A 277 -21.86 0.82 10.85
N LYS A 278 -21.37 -0.44 10.79
CA LYS A 278 -22.01 -1.50 9.98
C LYS A 278 -23.42 -1.80 10.49
N TRP A 279 -23.61 -1.87 11.81
CA TRP A 279 -24.91 -2.08 12.44
C TRP A 279 -25.90 -0.98 12.02
N VAL A 280 -25.53 0.30 12.16
CA VAL A 280 -26.38 1.44 11.76
C VAL A 280 -26.85 1.30 10.31
N ARG A 281 -25.92 0.97 9.39
CA ARG A 281 -26.22 0.87 7.96
C ARG A 281 -27.14 -0.29 7.65
N GLU A 282 -26.89 -1.47 8.21
CA GLU A 282 -27.68 -2.68 7.91
C GLU A 282 -29.03 -2.68 8.64
N ALA A 283 -29.07 -2.26 9.91
CA ALA A 283 -30.31 -2.10 10.67
C ALA A 283 -31.26 -1.09 10.00
N TYR A 284 -30.74 0.01 9.46
CA TYR A 284 -31.53 0.99 8.71
C TYR A 284 -32.13 0.38 7.42
N LYS A 285 -31.37 -0.45 6.69
CA LYS A 285 -31.89 -1.16 5.50
C LYS A 285 -32.99 -2.15 5.84
N LEU A 286 -32.94 -2.76 7.04
CA LEU A 286 -33.97 -3.65 7.55
C LEU A 286 -35.20 -2.92 8.10
N GLY A 287 -35.24 -1.59 8.06
CA GLY A 287 -36.38 -0.79 8.52
C GLY A 287 -36.40 -0.51 10.02
N LEU A 288 -35.32 -0.77 10.77
CA LEU A 288 -35.22 -0.50 12.21
C LEU A 288 -34.93 0.99 12.50
N THR A 289 -35.69 1.90 11.88
CA THR A 289 -35.34 3.34 11.83
C THR A 289 -35.32 4.01 13.21
N GLU A 290 -36.25 3.72 14.11
CA GLU A 290 -36.28 4.33 15.46
C GLU A 290 -35.10 3.87 16.32
N GLN A 291 -34.77 2.57 16.26
CA GLN A 291 -33.61 2.04 16.99
C GLN A 291 -32.30 2.62 16.48
N VAL A 292 -32.18 2.82 15.15
CA VAL A 292 -31.00 3.44 14.55
C VAL A 292 -30.85 4.89 14.99
N GLU A 293 -31.94 5.67 15.02
CA GLU A 293 -31.91 7.06 15.50
C GLU A 293 -31.41 7.15 16.95
N THR A 294 -31.98 6.32 17.83
CA THR A 294 -31.62 6.27 19.25
C THR A 294 -30.14 5.91 19.43
N GLU A 295 -29.64 4.94 18.66
CA GLU A 295 -28.23 4.53 18.72
C GLU A 295 -27.28 5.61 18.17
N LEU A 296 -27.67 6.31 17.10
CA LEU A 296 -26.90 7.45 16.57
C LEU A 296 -26.76 8.55 17.62
N GLU A 297 -27.83 8.90 18.33
CA GLU A 297 -27.78 9.87 19.42
C GLU A 297 -26.88 9.40 20.58
N ARG A 298 -26.95 8.11 20.94
CA ARG A 298 -26.05 7.52 21.95
C ARG A 298 -24.59 7.61 21.52
N ILE A 299 -24.29 7.29 20.26
CA ILE A 299 -22.94 7.40 19.69
C ILE A 299 -22.46 8.86 19.74
N ILE A 300 -23.30 9.83 19.39
CA ILE A 300 -22.93 11.24 19.41
C ILE A 300 -22.64 11.73 20.84
N GLN A 301 -23.41 11.28 21.83
CA GLN A 301 -23.21 11.65 23.22
C GLN A 301 -21.95 11.05 23.83
N SER A 302 -21.56 9.84 23.41
CA SER A 302 -20.38 9.14 23.94
C SER A 302 -19.72 8.29 22.85
N PRO A 303 -19.02 8.93 21.90
CA PRO A 303 -18.42 8.23 20.77
C PRO A 303 -17.21 7.40 21.20
N LEU A 304 -17.00 6.25 20.55
CA LEU A 304 -15.78 5.46 20.73
C LEU A 304 -14.55 6.14 20.11
N SER A 305 -14.77 6.92 19.05
CA SER A 305 -13.75 7.66 18.32
C SER A 305 -14.35 8.85 17.59
N GLU A 306 -13.52 9.83 17.27
CA GLU A 306 -13.88 10.97 16.39
C GLU A 306 -14.41 10.49 15.03
N ASP A 307 -13.86 9.37 14.54
CA ASP A 307 -14.32 8.71 13.32
C ASP A 307 -15.80 8.35 13.43
N LEU A 308 -16.16 7.62 14.48
CA LEU A 308 -17.53 7.15 14.67
C LEU A 308 -18.50 8.31 14.93
N LEU A 309 -18.06 9.35 15.65
CA LEU A 309 -18.82 10.58 15.87
C LEU A 309 -19.18 11.24 14.53
N ALA A 310 -18.19 11.52 13.69
CA ALA A 310 -18.41 12.17 12.40
C ALA A 310 -19.34 11.36 11.48
N PHE A 311 -19.23 10.02 11.50
CA PHE A 311 -20.16 9.15 10.80
C PHE A 311 -21.60 9.29 11.34
N ALA A 312 -21.76 9.27 12.67
CA ALA A 312 -23.08 9.29 13.30
C ALA A 312 -23.81 10.61 13.06
N GLU A 313 -23.12 11.74 13.20
CA GLU A 313 -23.65 13.08 12.91
C GLU A 313 -24.10 13.21 11.44
N ASP A 314 -23.25 12.77 10.49
CA ASP A 314 -23.57 12.80 9.07
C ASP A 314 -24.76 11.90 8.72
N PHE A 315 -24.81 10.68 9.27
CA PHE A 315 -25.88 9.74 9.00
C PHE A 315 -27.21 10.23 9.58
N LEU A 316 -27.21 10.73 10.81
CA LEU A 316 -28.38 11.31 11.48
C LEU A 316 -28.92 12.50 10.69
N ALA A 317 -28.05 13.46 10.34
CA ALA A 317 -28.43 14.65 9.58
C ALA A 317 -29.06 14.30 8.22
N ARG A 318 -28.50 13.32 7.51
CA ARG A 318 -28.98 12.95 6.16
C ARG A 318 -30.26 12.12 6.18
N LYS A 319 -30.38 11.18 7.13
CA LYS A 319 -31.52 10.24 7.15
C LYS A 319 -32.73 10.76 7.92
N TYR A 320 -32.52 11.60 8.93
CA TYR A 320 -33.58 12.06 9.82
C TYR A 320 -33.87 13.56 9.69
N HIS A 321 -32.84 14.39 9.44
CA HIS A 321 -32.99 15.86 9.41
C HIS A 321 -33.06 16.47 8.00
N LYS A 322 -33.34 15.66 6.97
CA LYS A 322 -33.51 16.09 5.56
C LYS A 322 -32.31 16.86 4.97
N LYS A 323 -31.13 16.75 5.59
CA LYS A 323 -29.90 17.31 5.01
C LYS A 323 -29.54 16.53 3.74
N ARG A 324 -29.43 17.21 2.60
CA ARG A 324 -29.17 16.53 1.31
C ARG A 324 -27.69 16.26 1.08
N THR A 325 -26.81 17.08 1.62
CA THR A 325 -25.36 17.03 1.44
C THR A 325 -24.67 16.54 2.70
N SER A 326 -23.58 15.79 2.54
CA SER A 326 -22.75 15.40 3.68
C SER A 326 -21.96 16.60 4.20
N VAL A 327 -21.49 16.53 5.46
CA VAL A 327 -20.56 17.53 6.03
C VAL A 327 -19.33 17.72 5.13
N LEU A 328 -18.82 16.62 4.56
CA LEU A 328 -17.77 16.60 3.54
C LEU A 328 -18.12 17.45 2.29
N THR A 329 -19.34 17.33 1.81
CA THR A 329 -19.82 18.04 0.60
C THR A 329 -19.96 19.54 0.85
N ASP A 330 -20.34 19.94 2.05
CA ASP A 330 -20.49 21.35 2.42
C ASP A 330 -19.12 22.03 2.58
N MET A 331 -18.15 21.37 3.23
CA MET A 331 -16.76 21.86 3.31
C MET A 331 -16.11 22.05 1.94
N LEU A 332 -16.37 21.12 1.01
CA LEU A 332 -15.95 21.24 -0.39
C LEU A 332 -16.55 22.44 -1.11
N ARG A 333 -17.68 22.99 -0.66
CA ARG A 333 -18.35 24.14 -1.31
C ARG A 333 -17.94 25.48 -0.69
N GLU A 334 -17.77 25.53 0.62
CA GLU A 334 -17.53 26.79 1.34
C GLU A 334 -16.06 27.23 1.32
N ASN A 335 -15.12 26.28 1.30
CA ASN A 335 -13.67 26.56 1.36
C ASN A 335 -12.91 26.06 0.12
N SER A 336 -13.58 25.98 -1.03
CA SER A 336 -12.91 25.61 -2.28
C SER A 336 -12.62 26.77 -3.20
N GLN A 337 -11.52 26.65 -3.91
CA GLN A 337 -11.20 27.47 -5.07
C GLN A 337 -10.97 26.55 -6.27
N THR A 338 -11.16 27.10 -7.46
CA THR A 338 -10.84 26.41 -8.71
C THR A 338 -9.71 27.14 -9.40
N ILE A 339 -8.64 26.42 -9.72
CA ILE A 339 -7.52 26.93 -10.50
C ILE A 339 -7.41 26.18 -11.81
N GLN A 340 -6.99 26.90 -12.85
CA GLN A 340 -6.69 26.33 -14.15
C GLN A 340 -5.20 26.06 -14.23
N ILE A 341 -4.85 24.82 -14.56
CA ILE A 341 -3.47 24.37 -14.75
C ILE A 341 -3.37 23.72 -16.13
N ASP A 342 -2.23 23.93 -16.78
CA ASP A 342 -1.95 23.28 -18.05
C ASP A 342 -2.04 21.75 -17.93
N GLU A 343 -2.70 21.12 -18.90
CA GLU A 343 -2.94 19.68 -18.89
C GLU A 343 -1.67 18.81 -18.93
N MET A 344 -0.52 19.37 -19.25
CA MET A 344 0.78 18.68 -19.14
C MET A 344 1.10 18.27 -17.70
N HIS A 345 0.48 18.92 -16.72
CA HIS A 345 0.62 18.56 -15.31
C HIS A 345 -0.32 17.43 -14.86
N LYS A 346 -1.15 16.84 -15.73
CA LYS A 346 -2.04 15.71 -15.39
C LYS A 346 -1.34 14.55 -14.69
N GLY A 347 -0.06 14.29 -15.01
CA GLY A 347 0.73 13.23 -14.38
C GLY A 347 1.44 13.62 -13.07
N ALA A 348 1.32 14.87 -12.63
CA ALA A 348 1.94 15.40 -11.42
C ALA A 348 1.21 16.69 -10.96
N VAL A 349 -0.07 16.54 -10.61
CA VAL A 349 -1.00 17.66 -10.37
C VAL A 349 -0.44 18.64 -9.35
N GLU A 350 0.00 18.17 -8.18
CA GLU A 350 0.45 19.05 -7.09
C GLU A 350 1.71 19.84 -7.47
N ARG A 351 2.52 19.34 -8.41
CA ARG A 351 3.64 20.13 -8.95
C ARG A 351 3.17 21.24 -9.88
N GLY A 352 2.15 20.97 -10.69
CA GLY A 352 1.52 22.01 -11.49
C GLY A 352 0.91 23.10 -10.62
N VAL A 353 0.30 22.72 -9.50
CA VAL A 353 -0.25 23.67 -8.53
C VAL A 353 0.86 24.49 -7.87
N VAL A 354 1.97 23.86 -7.48
CA VAL A 354 3.14 24.58 -6.96
C VAL A 354 3.67 25.59 -7.98
N ALA A 355 3.89 25.16 -9.23
CA ALA A 355 4.35 26.06 -10.29
C ALA A 355 3.37 27.22 -10.54
N TYR A 356 2.06 26.96 -10.50
CA TYR A 356 1.01 27.97 -10.62
C TYR A 356 1.14 29.07 -9.55
N TYR A 357 1.46 28.69 -8.31
CA TYR A 357 1.66 29.62 -7.20
C TYR A 357 3.03 30.32 -7.24
N GLU A 358 4.09 29.61 -7.59
CA GLU A 358 5.44 30.19 -7.70
C GLU A 358 5.49 31.29 -8.78
N GLN A 359 4.79 31.11 -9.90
CA GLN A 359 4.62 32.15 -10.93
C GLN A 359 3.90 33.42 -10.44
N ARG A 360 3.20 33.33 -9.31
CA ARG A 360 2.45 34.43 -8.68
C ARG A 360 3.14 34.91 -7.40
N GLU A 361 4.45 34.69 -7.29
CA GLU A 361 5.28 35.11 -6.15
C GLU A 361 4.84 34.49 -4.80
N CYS A 362 4.07 33.40 -4.83
CA CYS A 362 3.68 32.64 -3.65
C CYS A 362 4.67 31.49 -3.42
N ARG A 363 5.22 31.40 -2.20
CA ARG A 363 6.15 30.31 -1.85
C ARG A 363 5.35 29.05 -1.55
N ALA A 364 5.40 28.08 -2.46
CA ALA A 364 4.61 26.86 -2.37
C ALA A 364 5.49 25.62 -2.08
N PHE A 365 5.09 24.83 -1.09
CA PHE A 365 5.81 23.62 -0.69
C PHE A 365 4.89 22.42 -0.71
N ARG A 366 5.32 21.32 -1.33
CA ARG A 366 4.70 20.01 -1.15
C ARG A 366 5.11 19.45 0.20
N THR A 367 4.15 19.33 1.10
CA THR A 367 4.38 18.95 2.50
C THR A 367 3.59 17.72 2.88
N GLU A 368 2.32 17.59 2.47
CA GLU A 368 1.44 16.48 2.83
C GLU A 368 1.57 16.18 4.35
N ASN A 369 1.77 14.92 4.72
CA ASN A 369 1.98 14.47 6.08
C ASN A 369 3.39 14.74 6.64
N GLU A 370 4.36 15.08 5.78
CA GLU A 370 5.79 15.06 6.12
C GLU A 370 6.13 16.04 7.23
N ILE A 371 5.67 17.29 7.12
CA ILE A 371 6.00 18.35 8.08
C ILE A 371 5.35 18.08 9.44
N TRP A 372 4.11 17.60 9.47
CA TRP A 372 3.36 17.39 10.71
C TRP A 372 3.92 16.22 11.50
N ARG A 373 4.21 15.12 10.80
CA ARG A 373 4.85 13.95 11.40
C ARG A 373 6.28 14.25 11.84
N ALA A 374 7.04 15.03 11.07
CA ALA A 374 8.39 15.43 11.46
C ALA A 374 8.39 16.34 12.69
N LEU A 375 7.46 17.31 12.74
CA LEU A 375 7.25 18.15 13.91
C LEU A 375 6.97 17.30 15.15
N PHE A 376 5.98 16.40 15.07
CA PHE A 376 5.61 15.51 16.16
C PHE A 376 6.76 14.60 16.59
N GLY A 377 7.38 13.91 15.63
CA GLY A 377 8.44 12.94 15.91
C GLY A 377 9.71 13.56 16.48
N LEU A 378 10.10 14.75 16.01
CA LEU A 378 11.22 15.49 16.58
C LEU A 378 10.87 16.06 17.96
N TYR A 379 9.66 16.59 18.12
CA TYR A 379 9.23 17.19 19.38
C TYR A 379 9.05 16.18 20.50
N PHE A 380 8.54 14.97 20.22
CA PHE A 380 8.30 13.91 21.21
C PHE A 380 9.26 12.73 21.09
N TRP A 381 10.42 12.89 20.45
CA TRP A 381 11.34 11.77 20.22
C TRP A 381 11.67 11.00 21.51
N ARG A 382 11.99 11.72 22.58
CA ARG A 382 12.32 11.14 23.89
C ARG A 382 11.14 10.34 24.43
N GLU A 383 9.95 10.93 24.41
CA GLU A 383 8.74 10.33 24.95
C GLU A 383 8.30 9.09 24.16
N ILE A 384 8.57 9.08 22.85
CA ILE A 384 8.22 7.96 21.97
C ILE A 384 9.21 6.80 22.12
N TYR A 385 10.52 7.07 22.15
CA TYR A 385 11.55 6.04 22.02
C TYR A 385 12.35 5.75 23.31
N GLU A 386 12.47 6.73 24.22
CA GLU A 386 13.31 6.62 25.42
C GLU A 386 12.50 6.40 26.71
N LEU A 387 11.18 6.60 26.72
CA LEU A 387 10.35 6.23 27.87
C LEU A 387 10.08 4.72 27.88
N ASP A 388 10.39 4.10 29.02
CA ASP A 388 10.13 2.68 29.28
C ASP A 388 8.63 2.36 29.12
N GLY A 389 8.30 1.30 28.38
CA GLY A 389 6.91 0.92 28.14
C GLY A 389 6.34 1.36 26.80
N LEU A 390 6.90 2.40 26.19
CA LEU A 390 6.24 3.12 25.09
C LEU A 390 6.91 2.91 23.73
N GLY A 391 8.20 2.57 23.75
CA GLY A 391 9.02 2.38 22.57
C GLY A 391 8.76 1.06 21.85
N LEU A 392 9.81 0.55 21.19
CA LEU A 392 9.75 -0.69 20.43
C LEU A 392 9.90 -1.88 21.38
N SER A 393 8.95 -2.82 21.32
CA SER A 393 9.02 -4.03 22.17
C SER A 393 10.21 -4.92 21.79
N ASN A 394 10.60 -4.92 20.51
CA ASN A 394 11.79 -5.60 20.01
C ASN A 394 12.38 -4.90 18.76
N GLU A 395 13.57 -5.31 18.34
CA GLU A 395 14.34 -4.65 17.28
C GLU A 395 13.74 -4.78 15.86
N PHE A 396 12.80 -5.72 15.65
CA PHE A 396 12.12 -5.93 14.37
C PHE A 396 10.82 -5.15 14.27
N GLU A 397 10.36 -4.53 15.36
CA GLU A 397 9.22 -3.64 15.31
C GLU A 397 9.60 -2.31 14.64
N HIS A 398 8.60 -1.75 13.97
CA HIS A 398 8.74 -0.47 13.28
C HIS A 398 7.96 0.64 14.00
N VAL A 399 6.82 0.28 14.61
CA VAL A 399 5.91 1.23 15.25
C VAL A 399 6.04 1.09 16.76
N PRO A 400 6.37 2.17 17.49
CA PRO A 400 6.35 2.21 18.95
C PRO A 400 5.00 1.74 19.51
N THR A 401 5.05 1.06 20.65
CA THR A 401 3.87 0.44 21.27
C THR A 401 2.79 1.47 21.58
N SER A 402 3.19 2.62 22.13
CA SER A 402 2.30 3.73 22.48
C SER A 402 1.51 4.29 21.29
N LEU A 403 2.17 4.42 20.13
CA LEU A 403 1.55 4.88 18.88
C LEU A 403 0.70 3.79 18.24
N LYS A 404 1.11 2.52 18.38
CA LYS A 404 0.38 1.36 17.83
C LYS A 404 -0.94 1.12 18.55
N THR A 405 -1.00 1.34 19.86
CA THR A 405 -2.23 1.20 20.66
C THR A 405 -3.05 2.49 20.74
N ASN A 406 -2.53 3.60 20.22
CA ASN A 406 -3.14 4.93 20.31
C ASN A 406 -3.30 5.43 21.76
N GLN A 407 -2.43 5.00 22.67
CA GLN A 407 -2.48 5.33 24.10
C GLN A 407 -1.28 6.18 24.54
N PHE A 408 -0.66 6.90 23.60
CA PHE A 408 0.56 7.65 23.90
C PHE A 408 0.34 8.72 24.98
N TYR A 409 -0.74 9.51 24.88
CA TYR A 409 -1.09 10.46 25.92
C TYR A 409 -1.44 9.80 27.25
N GLU A 410 -2.21 8.69 27.25
CA GLU A 410 -2.62 8.00 28.48
C GLU A 410 -1.41 7.60 29.33
N PHE A 411 -0.38 7.04 28.70
CA PHE A 411 0.81 6.56 29.42
C PHE A 411 1.89 7.62 29.65
N ALA A 412 1.94 8.69 28.87
CA ALA A 412 2.98 9.73 28.97
C ALA A 412 2.44 11.13 29.28
N SER A 413 1.21 11.24 29.80
CA SER A 413 0.52 12.52 30.01
C SER A 413 1.36 13.50 30.83
N GLU A 414 1.94 13.06 31.96
CA GLU A 414 2.80 13.92 32.79
C GLU A 414 4.00 14.47 32.02
N GLN A 415 4.69 13.63 31.24
CA GLN A 415 5.88 14.03 30.48
C GLN A 415 5.49 14.92 29.28
N ILE A 416 4.36 14.64 28.64
CA ILE A 416 3.82 15.42 27.53
C ILE A 416 3.42 16.82 28.01
N GLU A 417 2.65 16.92 29.09
CA GLU A 417 2.23 18.21 29.67
C GLU A 417 3.42 19.01 30.18
N ALA A 418 4.40 18.37 30.83
CA ALA A 418 5.64 19.01 31.24
C ALA A 418 6.41 19.58 30.02
N ARG A 419 6.53 18.82 28.93
CA ARG A 419 7.20 19.30 27.71
C ARG A 419 6.43 20.46 27.07
N LEU A 420 5.12 20.34 26.91
CA LEU A 420 4.27 21.39 26.35
C LEU A 420 4.36 22.70 27.16
N SER A 421 4.31 22.61 28.49
CA SER A 421 4.41 23.79 29.37
C SER A 421 5.77 24.48 29.33
N THR A 422 6.85 23.77 29.00
CA THR A 422 8.19 24.36 28.83
C THR A 422 8.38 25.09 27.50
N THR A 423 7.43 25.00 26.58
CA THR A 423 7.52 25.59 25.24
C THR A 423 6.66 26.85 25.17
N ASP A 424 7.19 27.93 25.71
CA ASP A 424 6.54 29.23 25.87
C ASP A 424 6.67 30.15 24.65
N THR A 425 7.70 29.96 23.83
CA THR A 425 7.96 30.76 22.64
C THR A 425 8.25 29.93 21.39
N LYS A 426 8.05 30.53 20.21
CA LYS A 426 8.46 29.93 18.92
C LYS A 426 9.96 29.62 18.88
N ALA A 427 10.78 30.47 19.49
CA ALA A 427 12.22 30.28 19.57
C ALA A 427 12.56 29.02 20.39
N THR A 428 11.89 28.83 21.54
CA THR A 428 12.01 27.63 22.38
C THR A 428 11.67 26.37 21.59
N LEU A 429 10.55 26.38 20.85
CA LEU A 429 10.14 25.26 19.99
C LEU A 429 11.20 24.93 18.92
N ILE A 430 11.68 25.95 18.20
CA ILE A 430 12.72 25.77 17.17
C ILE A 430 14.01 25.20 17.77
N GLN A 431 14.42 25.70 18.94
CA GLN A 431 15.62 25.22 19.64
C GLN A 431 15.48 23.74 20.01
N GLN A 432 14.36 23.34 20.62
CA GLN A 432 14.11 21.94 21.01
C GLN A 432 14.10 21.00 19.79
N LEU A 433 13.46 21.41 18.69
CA LEU A 433 13.44 20.63 17.45
C LEU A 433 14.85 20.51 16.85
N SER A 434 15.64 21.58 16.88
CA SER A 434 17.00 21.61 16.35
C SER A 434 17.94 20.72 17.18
N MET A 435 17.82 20.75 18.51
CA MET A 435 18.57 19.87 19.41
C MET A 435 18.21 18.40 19.18
N SER A 436 16.92 18.09 19.06
CA SER A 436 16.43 16.75 18.76
C SER A 436 16.96 16.27 17.40
N ALA A 437 16.84 17.10 16.36
CA ALA A 437 17.34 16.76 15.03
C ALA A 437 18.86 16.55 15.02
N ALA A 438 19.64 17.38 15.71
CA ALA A 438 21.09 17.23 15.80
C ALA A 438 21.49 15.93 16.52
N LYS A 439 20.79 15.56 17.60
CA LYS A 439 21.07 14.34 18.38
C LYS A 439 20.70 13.06 17.63
N TYR A 440 19.58 13.06 16.91
CA TYR A 440 18.99 11.84 16.33
C TYR A 440 19.09 11.75 14.80
N TYR A 441 19.78 12.68 14.14
CA TYR A 441 19.87 12.73 12.68
C TYR A 441 20.27 11.38 12.07
N GLY A 442 19.50 10.93 11.08
CA GLY A 442 19.77 9.69 10.36
C GLY A 442 19.32 8.41 11.09
N GLN A 443 18.88 8.48 12.35
CA GLN A 443 18.35 7.31 13.05
C GLN A 443 17.03 6.85 12.43
N GLY A 444 16.90 5.54 12.25
CA GLY A 444 15.69 4.94 11.67
C GLY A 444 14.47 5.17 12.57
N ASN A 445 13.37 5.66 12.00
CA ASN A 445 12.11 5.83 12.71
C ASN A 445 10.94 5.67 11.72
N ILE A 446 9.74 5.36 12.19
CA ILE A 446 8.53 5.23 11.35
C ILE A 446 7.69 6.50 11.33
N VAL A 447 7.92 7.38 12.30
CA VAL A 447 7.12 8.58 12.50
C VAL A 447 7.32 9.51 11.31
N PHE A 448 8.55 9.77 10.88
CA PHE A 448 8.82 10.60 9.71
C PHE A 448 10.09 10.14 8.96
N ARG A 449 10.29 10.67 7.75
CA ARG A 449 11.50 10.42 6.97
C ARG A 449 12.45 11.60 7.07
N TRP A 450 13.73 11.33 7.34
CA TRP A 450 14.76 12.36 7.28
C TRP A 450 14.89 12.93 5.86
N ARG A 451 14.77 14.26 5.74
CA ARG A 451 15.07 15.03 4.53
C ARG A 451 16.09 16.11 4.87
N LYS A 452 16.90 16.52 3.89
CA LYS A 452 17.90 17.59 4.06
C LYS A 452 17.25 18.90 4.53
N ASN A 453 16.06 19.26 4.00
CA ASN A 453 15.43 20.55 4.26
C ASN A 453 14.24 20.47 5.24
N ILE A 454 14.13 19.41 6.05
CA ILE A 454 12.97 19.25 6.93
C ILE A 454 12.91 20.35 8.01
N LEU A 455 14.05 20.68 8.63
CA LEU A 455 14.12 21.74 9.65
C LEU A 455 13.77 23.10 9.08
N GLU A 456 14.26 23.43 7.88
CA GLU A 456 13.94 24.68 7.19
C GLU A 456 12.42 24.84 7.00
N ARG A 457 11.75 23.78 6.53
CA ARG A 457 10.28 23.76 6.37
C ARG A 457 9.54 23.89 7.70
N LEU A 458 10.02 23.22 8.76
CA LEU A 458 9.44 23.32 10.10
C LEU A 458 9.60 24.73 10.68
N ILE A 459 10.76 25.36 10.48
CA ILE A 459 10.99 26.74 10.93
C ILE A 459 10.04 27.70 10.20
N LEU A 460 9.85 27.54 8.88
CA LEU A 460 8.87 28.32 8.13
C LEU A 460 7.45 28.13 8.66
N LEU A 461 7.04 26.88 8.88
CA LEU A 461 5.75 26.54 9.50
C LEU A 461 5.57 27.26 10.85
N ILE A 462 6.54 27.14 11.75
CA ILE A 462 6.47 27.72 13.10
C ILE A 462 6.42 29.25 13.06
N ASN A 463 7.24 29.88 12.22
CA ASN A 463 7.31 31.32 12.14
C ASN A 463 6.01 31.95 11.66
N HIS A 464 5.30 31.31 10.73
CA HIS A 464 4.04 31.84 10.16
C HIS A 464 2.77 31.26 10.81
N SER A 465 2.89 30.42 11.84
CA SER A 465 1.75 29.87 12.60
C SER A 465 1.60 30.51 13.97
N LYS A 466 0.44 30.36 14.62
CA LYS A 466 0.27 30.69 16.04
C LYS A 466 0.87 29.56 16.89
N LEU A 467 1.66 29.91 17.93
CA LEU A 467 2.30 28.90 18.77
C LEU A 467 1.27 28.00 19.47
N ASP A 468 0.23 28.58 20.06
CA ASP A 468 -0.81 27.83 20.78
C ASP A 468 -1.52 26.81 19.87
N ALA A 469 -1.76 27.17 18.61
CA ALA A 469 -2.36 26.27 17.63
C ALA A 469 -1.43 25.07 17.32
N MET A 470 -0.12 25.31 17.22
CA MET A 470 0.89 24.26 17.00
C MET A 470 0.99 23.32 18.20
N LEU A 471 1.02 23.85 19.43
CA LEU A 471 1.09 23.05 20.65
C LEU A 471 -0.20 22.26 20.89
N ALA A 472 -1.36 22.87 20.62
CA ALA A 472 -2.65 22.20 20.69
C ALA A 472 -2.76 21.06 19.66
N LEU A 473 -2.24 21.25 18.44
CA LEU A 473 -2.18 20.17 17.45
C LEU A 473 -1.27 19.03 17.92
N LEU A 474 -0.07 19.36 18.40
CA LEU A 474 0.86 18.37 18.94
C LEU A 474 0.22 17.55 20.07
N LYS A 475 -0.46 18.21 21.02
CA LYS A 475 -1.21 17.55 22.08
C LYS A 475 -2.31 16.64 21.51
N ALA A 476 -3.11 17.13 20.57
CA ALA A 476 -4.15 16.32 19.94
C ALA A 476 -3.57 15.08 19.23
N MET A 477 -2.43 15.22 18.54
CA MET A 477 -1.73 14.08 17.93
C MET A 477 -1.24 13.06 18.96
N THR A 478 -0.92 13.46 20.21
CA THR A 478 -0.60 12.49 21.27
C THR A 478 -1.82 11.72 21.78
N GLN A 479 -3.00 12.34 21.70
CA GLN A 479 -4.27 11.77 22.14
C GLN A 479 -4.90 10.85 21.08
N ASP A 480 -4.72 11.17 19.80
CA ASP A 480 -5.25 10.39 18.69
C ASP A 480 -4.28 10.33 17.49
N TRP A 481 -3.15 9.67 17.69
CA TRP A 481 -2.14 9.47 16.65
C TRP A 481 -2.68 8.70 15.44
N LYS A 482 -3.54 7.70 15.67
CA LYS A 482 -4.09 6.86 14.60
C LYS A 482 -4.80 7.69 13.53
N ASN A 483 -5.59 8.68 13.94
CA ASN A 483 -6.35 9.51 13.00
C ASN A 483 -5.61 10.80 12.61
N LEU A 484 -4.71 11.32 13.47
CA LEU A 484 -3.97 12.56 13.24
C LEU A 484 -2.50 12.32 12.84
N SER A 485 -2.18 11.19 12.23
CA SER A 485 -0.86 10.91 11.65
C SER A 485 -0.84 10.94 10.12
N ASP A 486 -2.00 11.12 9.49
CA ASP A 486 -2.20 11.08 8.05
C ASP A 486 -3.35 12.04 7.63
N GLY A 487 -3.53 12.26 6.33
CA GLY A 487 -4.59 13.10 5.79
C GLY A 487 -4.32 14.60 5.87
N PHE A 488 -3.10 15.02 6.18
CA PHE A 488 -2.79 16.46 6.18
C PHE A 488 -2.71 17.02 4.75
N PRO A 489 -3.01 18.32 4.56
CA PRO A 489 -3.07 18.95 3.24
C PRO A 489 -1.78 18.80 2.42
N ASP A 490 -1.93 18.59 1.12
CA ASP A 490 -0.83 18.42 0.17
C ASP A 490 0.20 19.55 0.20
N LEU A 491 -0.28 20.79 0.27
CA LEU A 491 0.52 21.99 0.09
C LEU A 491 0.53 22.88 1.33
N MET A 492 1.69 23.47 1.57
CA MET A 492 1.90 24.61 2.47
C MET A 492 2.30 25.82 1.62
N LEU A 493 1.54 26.91 1.73
CA LEU A 493 1.71 28.13 0.96
C LEU A 493 2.02 29.30 1.90
N ILE A 494 2.97 30.16 1.50
CA ILE A 494 3.29 31.39 2.19
C ILE A 494 3.20 32.54 1.19
N GLU A 495 2.23 33.41 1.42
CA GLU A 495 1.92 34.57 0.58
C GLU A 495 1.74 35.79 1.48
N ASN A 496 2.52 36.85 1.23
CA ASN A 496 2.47 38.09 2.04
C ASN A 496 2.59 37.83 3.55
N ASP A 497 3.54 36.98 3.96
CA ASP A 497 3.78 36.57 5.36
C ASP A 497 2.61 35.82 6.03
N LYS A 498 1.61 35.38 5.25
CA LYS A 498 0.48 34.57 5.72
C LYS A 498 0.63 33.13 5.27
N LEU A 499 0.45 32.21 6.22
CA LEU A 499 0.44 30.78 5.98
C LEU A 499 -0.96 30.30 5.59
N ARG A 500 -1.03 29.46 4.57
CA ARG A 500 -2.23 28.73 4.16
C ARG A 500 -1.87 27.30 3.78
N PHE A 501 -2.79 26.36 4.00
CA PHE A 501 -2.68 24.99 3.53
C PHE A 501 -3.73 24.70 2.47
N GLU A 502 -3.37 23.87 1.49
CA GLU A 502 -4.28 23.48 0.42
C GLU A 502 -4.21 21.98 0.15
N GLU A 503 -5.40 21.37 0.10
CA GLU A 503 -5.62 20.01 -0.37
C GLU A 503 -6.03 20.06 -1.85
N VAL A 504 -5.28 19.39 -2.72
CA VAL A 504 -5.45 19.49 -4.18
C VAL A 504 -6.36 18.37 -4.68
N LYS A 505 -7.39 18.72 -5.45
CA LYS A 505 -8.32 17.77 -6.08
C LYS A 505 -8.42 18.00 -7.57
N SER A 506 -8.14 16.97 -8.37
CA SER A 506 -8.37 17.00 -9.81
C SER A 506 -9.69 16.31 -10.19
N GLU A 507 -10.11 16.44 -11.45
CA GLU A 507 -11.28 15.76 -11.99
C GLU A 507 -11.34 14.27 -11.59
N GLY A 508 -12.44 13.86 -10.95
CA GLY A 508 -12.65 12.49 -10.49
C GLY A 508 -12.04 12.14 -9.12
N ASP A 509 -11.21 13.00 -8.52
CA ASP A 509 -10.71 12.81 -7.16
C ASP A 509 -11.71 13.32 -6.11
N GLN A 510 -11.77 12.64 -4.97
CA GLN A 510 -12.69 12.95 -3.87
C GLN A 510 -11.91 13.01 -2.56
N LEU A 511 -12.34 13.88 -1.65
CA LEU A 511 -11.71 13.98 -0.35
C LEU A 511 -11.93 12.70 0.46
N ARG A 512 -10.84 12.15 1.00
CA ARG A 512 -10.88 10.94 1.82
C ARG A 512 -11.24 11.26 3.26
N ARG A 513 -11.72 10.27 4.01
CA ARG A 513 -12.15 10.43 5.41
C ARG A 513 -11.03 10.93 6.33
N ASN A 514 -9.83 10.34 6.25
CA ASN A 514 -8.67 10.79 7.02
C ASN A 514 -8.28 12.24 6.67
N GLN A 515 -8.39 12.64 5.40
CA GLN A 515 -8.13 14.02 4.98
C GLN A 515 -9.13 15.00 5.59
N LEU A 516 -10.40 14.63 5.60
CA LEU A 516 -11.46 15.42 6.23
C LEU A 516 -11.17 15.69 7.71
N LEU A 517 -10.85 14.65 8.48
CA LEU A 517 -10.58 14.78 9.91
C LEU A 517 -9.40 15.69 10.21
N SER A 518 -8.28 15.50 9.50
CA SER A 518 -7.09 16.34 9.67
C SER A 518 -7.34 17.79 9.26
N ILE A 519 -8.08 18.03 8.17
CA ILE A 519 -8.48 19.38 7.74
C ILE A 519 -9.39 20.04 8.79
N GLN A 520 -10.43 19.36 9.26
CA GLN A 520 -11.33 19.86 10.31
C GLN A 520 -10.55 20.18 11.59
N LYS A 521 -9.61 19.30 11.97
CA LYS A 521 -8.79 19.51 13.15
C LYS A 521 -7.93 20.77 13.01
N LEU A 522 -7.25 20.95 11.88
CA LEU A 522 -6.47 22.15 11.60
C LEU A 522 -7.35 23.41 11.63
N GLN A 523 -8.51 23.39 10.98
CA GLN A 523 -9.44 24.53 10.96
C GLN A 523 -9.95 24.85 12.38
N SER A 524 -10.28 23.85 13.19
CA SER A 524 -10.71 24.03 14.59
C SER A 524 -9.64 24.69 15.47
N LEU A 525 -8.36 24.52 15.11
CA LEU A 525 -7.21 25.14 15.78
C LEU A 525 -6.81 26.49 15.16
N GLY A 526 -7.53 26.94 14.13
CA GLY A 526 -7.38 28.26 13.52
C GLY A 526 -6.37 28.35 12.38
N PHE A 527 -5.99 27.23 11.75
CA PHE A 527 -5.22 27.24 10.51
C PHE A 527 -6.12 27.55 9.29
N ASP A 528 -5.62 28.35 8.34
CA ASP A 528 -6.30 28.57 7.03
C ASP A 528 -6.03 27.34 6.15
N VAL A 529 -7.07 26.51 5.95
CA VAL A 529 -7.01 25.30 5.13
C VAL A 529 -8.11 25.35 4.08
N ARG A 530 -7.74 25.19 2.82
CA ARG A 530 -8.65 25.25 1.67
C ARG A 530 -8.54 24.00 0.79
N ILE A 531 -9.56 23.80 -0.05
CA ILE A 531 -9.56 22.75 -1.05
C ILE A 531 -9.39 23.39 -2.43
N THR A 532 -8.40 22.93 -3.19
CA THR A 532 -8.07 23.48 -4.50
C THR A 532 -8.47 22.50 -5.58
N ASN A 533 -9.56 22.81 -6.28
CA ASN A 533 -10.00 22.05 -7.44
C ASN A 533 -9.18 22.48 -8.67
N VAL A 534 -8.61 21.50 -9.37
CA VAL A 534 -7.85 21.71 -10.60
C VAL A 534 -8.73 21.41 -11.79
N THR A 535 -8.93 22.42 -12.63
CA THR A 535 -9.42 22.26 -13.99
C THR A 535 -8.27 22.34 -14.97
N TRP A 536 -8.40 21.59 -16.06
CA TRP A 536 -7.37 21.51 -17.09
C TRP A 536 -7.63 22.58 -18.14
N THR A 537 -6.59 23.30 -18.52
CA THR A 537 -6.59 24.16 -19.71
C THR A 537 -5.35 23.84 -20.55
N ILE A 538 -5.26 24.44 -21.73
CA ILE A 538 -4.06 24.41 -22.55
C ILE A 538 -3.50 25.82 -22.60
N ASP A 539 -2.27 26.00 -22.13
CA ASP A 539 -1.57 27.26 -22.32
C ASP A 539 -1.06 27.36 -23.77
N PRO A 540 -1.58 28.31 -24.59
CA PRO A 540 -1.12 28.48 -25.97
C PRO A 540 0.35 28.90 -26.05
N LEU A 541 0.91 29.46 -24.98
CA LEU A 541 2.31 29.87 -24.88
C LEU A 541 3.18 28.86 -24.14
N GLN A 542 2.66 27.66 -23.83
CA GLN A 542 3.43 26.60 -23.18
C GLN A 542 4.76 26.35 -23.93
N PRO A 543 5.91 26.53 -23.26
CA PRO A 543 7.19 26.20 -23.87
C PRO A 543 7.35 24.68 -24.03
N TYR A 544 7.73 24.25 -25.22
CA TYR A 544 8.05 22.87 -25.55
C TYR A 544 9.51 22.76 -25.95
N ALA A 545 10.20 21.74 -25.45
CA ALA A 545 11.51 21.32 -25.95
C ALA A 545 11.29 20.04 -26.75
N VAL A 546 11.26 20.16 -28.08
CA VAL A 546 11.12 19.04 -28.99
C VAL A 546 12.50 18.45 -29.24
N ILE A 547 12.67 17.20 -28.83
CA ILE A 547 13.96 16.55 -28.73
C ILE A 547 13.92 15.26 -29.54
N ASP A 548 15.00 15.03 -30.28
CA ASP A 548 15.31 13.76 -30.90
C ASP A 548 16.78 13.43 -30.62
N ILE A 549 17.11 12.14 -30.57
CA ILE A 549 18.46 11.67 -30.28
C ILE A 549 18.87 10.52 -31.20
N GLU A 550 20.15 10.46 -31.52
CA GLU A 550 20.77 9.27 -32.08
C GLU A 550 21.58 8.54 -31.01
N THR A 551 21.64 7.22 -31.09
CA THR A 551 22.19 6.39 -30.00
C THR A 551 23.00 5.21 -30.53
N THR A 552 23.88 4.66 -29.70
CA THR A 552 24.67 3.46 -30.03
C THR A 552 23.85 2.17 -30.03
N GLY A 553 22.52 2.22 -29.82
CA GLY A 553 21.61 1.07 -29.79
C GLY A 553 20.34 1.33 -28.96
N GLY A 554 19.41 0.37 -28.88
CA GLY A 554 18.02 0.64 -28.47
C GLY A 554 17.68 0.63 -26.97
N ARG A 555 18.65 0.50 -26.06
CA ARG A 555 18.37 0.41 -24.59
C ARG A 555 19.22 1.38 -23.79
N ALA A 556 18.58 2.36 -23.15
CA ALA A 556 19.23 3.43 -22.39
C ALA A 556 20.19 2.93 -21.30
N GLN A 557 19.89 1.82 -20.61
CA GLN A 557 20.77 1.29 -19.55
C GLN A 557 22.10 0.75 -20.08
N HIS A 558 22.16 0.38 -21.37
CA HIS A 558 23.28 -0.33 -21.97
C HIS A 558 23.92 0.39 -23.16
N HIS A 559 23.34 1.48 -23.63
CA HIS A 559 23.77 2.24 -24.81
C HIS A 559 23.88 3.73 -24.46
N ARG A 560 24.56 4.49 -25.34
CA ARG A 560 24.89 5.89 -25.12
C ARG A 560 24.36 6.75 -26.27
N ILE A 561 24.24 8.06 -26.01
CA ILE A 561 23.83 9.05 -27.01
C ILE A 561 25.01 9.41 -27.92
N THR A 562 24.75 9.60 -29.22
CA THR A 562 25.74 10.00 -30.24
C THR A 562 25.43 11.36 -30.89
N GLU A 563 24.17 11.79 -30.86
CA GLU A 563 23.73 13.11 -31.32
C GLU A 563 22.48 13.50 -30.54
N VAL A 564 22.31 14.80 -30.29
CA VAL A 564 21.08 15.36 -29.73
C VAL A 564 20.68 16.58 -30.57
N GLY A 565 19.40 16.65 -30.94
CA GLY A 565 18.79 17.83 -31.54
C GLY A 565 17.61 18.29 -30.68
N ILE A 566 17.58 19.58 -30.34
CA ILE A 566 16.54 20.19 -29.52
C ILE A 566 16.05 21.46 -30.18
N VAL A 567 14.73 21.56 -30.36
CA VAL A 567 14.05 22.75 -30.84
C VAL A 567 13.14 23.26 -29.72
N LYS A 568 13.36 24.50 -29.29
CA LYS A 568 12.48 25.17 -28.33
C LYS A 568 11.37 25.86 -29.10
N MET A 569 10.13 25.50 -28.78
CA MET A 569 8.94 26.05 -29.41
C MET A 569 8.05 26.77 -28.39
N ILE A 570 7.58 27.97 -28.74
CA ILE A 570 6.64 28.76 -27.93
C ILE A 570 5.60 29.36 -28.88
N GLY A 571 4.31 29.23 -28.55
CA GLY A 571 3.24 29.78 -29.40
C GLY A 571 3.15 29.17 -30.80
N GLY A 572 3.70 27.97 -30.98
CA GLY A 572 3.80 27.30 -32.28
C GLY A 572 5.04 27.66 -33.11
N GLU A 573 5.85 28.61 -32.65
CA GLU A 573 7.04 29.07 -33.37
C GLU A 573 8.32 28.51 -32.76
N VAL A 574 9.33 28.25 -33.59
CA VAL A 574 10.68 27.91 -33.12
C VAL A 574 11.36 29.18 -32.62
N VAL A 575 11.70 29.21 -31.33
CA VAL A 575 12.33 30.38 -30.68
C VAL A 575 13.82 30.18 -30.39
N ALA A 576 14.29 28.93 -30.33
CA ALA A 576 15.70 28.60 -30.17
C ALA A 576 15.97 27.16 -30.63
N GLU A 577 17.23 26.88 -31.01
CA GLU A 577 17.70 25.55 -31.39
C GLU A 577 19.00 25.23 -30.65
N TRP A 578 19.19 23.96 -30.30
CA TRP A 578 20.43 23.44 -29.74
C TRP A 578 20.73 22.07 -30.35
N GLN A 579 21.95 21.84 -30.80
CA GLN A 579 22.38 20.55 -31.34
C GLN A 579 23.84 20.27 -31.02
N SER A 580 24.18 19.01 -30.83
CA SER A 580 25.56 18.56 -30.72
C SER A 580 25.72 17.09 -31.10
N LEU A 581 26.85 16.76 -31.73
CA LEU A 581 27.37 15.39 -31.69
C LEU A 581 27.89 15.11 -30.29
N ILE A 582 27.78 13.87 -29.84
CA ILE A 582 28.21 13.44 -28.51
C ILE A 582 29.17 12.28 -28.66
N ASN A 583 30.32 12.37 -28.00
CA ASN A 583 31.21 11.23 -27.87
C ASN A 583 30.60 10.22 -26.88
N PRO A 584 30.19 9.02 -27.32
CA PRO A 584 29.51 8.06 -26.46
C PRO A 584 30.49 7.26 -25.57
N GLU A 585 31.80 7.52 -25.69
CA GLU A 585 32.90 6.80 -25.02
C GLU A 585 32.87 5.28 -25.29
N ARG A 586 32.39 4.91 -26.46
CA ARG A 586 32.29 3.51 -26.89
C ARG A 586 32.20 3.41 -28.41
N ARG A 587 32.48 2.21 -28.91
CA ARG A 587 32.31 1.90 -30.32
C ARG A 587 30.83 1.94 -30.73
N ILE A 588 30.53 2.67 -31.81
CA ILE A 588 29.26 2.63 -32.52
C ILE A 588 29.24 1.39 -33.43
N PRO A 589 28.26 0.48 -33.27
CA PRO A 589 28.12 -0.70 -34.14
C PRO A 589 27.82 -0.32 -35.60
N HIS A 590 28.33 -1.09 -36.57
CA HIS A 590 28.16 -0.77 -38.00
C HIS A 590 26.70 -0.68 -38.44
N ASN A 591 25.83 -1.53 -37.91
CA ASN A 591 24.38 -1.48 -38.21
C ASN A 591 23.71 -0.18 -37.73
N ILE A 592 24.25 0.47 -36.69
CA ILE A 592 23.80 1.78 -36.23
C ILE A 592 24.35 2.86 -37.14
N THR A 593 25.65 2.83 -37.49
CA THR A 593 26.25 3.76 -38.45
C THR A 593 25.54 3.71 -39.81
N SER A 594 25.12 2.54 -40.28
CA SER A 594 24.32 2.42 -41.52
C SER A 594 22.93 3.05 -41.42
N LEU A 595 22.37 3.13 -40.21
CA LEU A 595 21.04 3.68 -39.95
C LEU A 595 21.09 5.20 -39.78
N THR A 596 22.03 5.70 -38.99
CA THR A 596 22.10 7.11 -38.56
C THR A 596 23.10 7.94 -39.37
N GLY A 597 24.02 7.28 -40.09
CA GLY A 597 25.13 7.94 -40.77
C GLY A 597 26.23 8.46 -39.84
N ILE A 598 26.12 8.25 -38.53
CA ILE A 598 27.14 8.67 -37.55
C ILE A 598 28.15 7.54 -37.35
N ASP A 599 29.40 7.78 -37.73
CA ASP A 599 30.51 6.86 -37.52
C ASP A 599 31.37 7.24 -36.29
N ASN A 600 32.34 6.39 -35.99
CA ASN A 600 33.20 6.57 -34.82
C ASN A 600 34.15 7.78 -34.98
N ASP A 601 34.49 8.16 -36.21
CA ASP A 601 35.42 9.26 -36.48
C ASP A 601 34.73 10.61 -36.28
N MET A 602 33.45 10.72 -36.66
CA MET A 602 32.62 11.92 -36.43
C MET A 602 32.48 12.30 -34.96
N VAL A 603 32.40 11.32 -34.06
CA VAL A 603 32.16 11.54 -32.63
C VAL A 603 33.44 11.49 -31.79
N ALA A 604 34.60 11.22 -32.40
CA ALA A 604 35.85 11.05 -31.65
C ALA A 604 36.24 12.32 -30.89
N ASP A 605 36.14 13.47 -31.56
CA ASP A 605 36.46 14.80 -31.00
C ASP A 605 35.22 15.58 -30.55
N ALA A 606 34.04 14.94 -30.55
CA ALA A 606 32.80 15.53 -30.06
C ALA A 606 32.82 15.62 -28.51
N PRO A 607 32.08 16.57 -27.91
CA PRO A 607 32.01 16.68 -26.45
C PRO A 607 31.38 15.43 -25.82
N LEU A 608 31.80 15.14 -24.59
CA LEU A 608 31.15 14.16 -23.73
C LEU A 608 29.79 14.69 -23.28
N PHE A 609 28.87 13.78 -22.94
CA PHE A 609 27.58 14.19 -22.37
C PHE A 609 27.75 15.06 -21.11
N ALA A 610 28.76 14.78 -20.29
CA ALA A 610 29.04 15.55 -19.08
C ALA A 610 29.36 17.03 -19.36
N GLU A 611 29.95 17.33 -20.53
CA GLU A 611 30.34 18.69 -20.92
C GLU A 611 29.16 19.52 -21.45
N VAL A 612 28.09 18.86 -21.90
CA VAL A 612 26.88 19.51 -22.44
C VAL A 612 25.65 19.35 -21.53
N ALA A 613 25.78 18.65 -20.40
CA ALA A 613 24.66 18.33 -19.53
C ALA A 613 24.00 19.60 -18.96
N ASP A 614 24.78 20.62 -18.62
CA ASP A 614 24.26 21.89 -18.12
C ASP A 614 23.50 22.65 -19.21
N ASP A 615 24.04 22.70 -20.43
CA ASP A 615 23.36 23.32 -21.58
C ASP A 615 22.01 22.67 -21.84
N ILE A 616 21.93 21.34 -21.84
CA ILE A 616 20.67 20.60 -22.05
C ILE A 616 19.68 20.88 -20.90
N ASP A 617 20.15 20.86 -19.65
CA ASP A 617 19.29 21.11 -18.48
C ASP A 617 18.70 22.52 -18.54
N GLU A 618 19.52 23.54 -18.80
CA GLU A 618 19.12 24.94 -18.94
C GLU A 618 18.19 25.16 -20.15
N PHE A 619 18.56 24.63 -21.31
CA PHE A 619 17.78 24.81 -22.55
C PHE A 619 16.37 24.24 -22.42
N THR A 620 16.24 23.11 -21.73
CA THR A 620 14.97 22.40 -21.51
C THR A 620 14.25 22.83 -20.23
N ASP A 621 14.79 23.76 -19.45
CA ASP A 621 14.15 24.22 -18.22
C ASP A 621 12.83 24.95 -18.50
N GLY A 622 11.85 24.75 -17.62
CA GLY A 622 10.48 25.24 -17.80
C GLY A 622 9.71 24.67 -18.99
N CYS A 623 10.32 23.78 -19.79
CA CYS A 623 9.71 23.24 -21.01
C CYS A 623 9.06 21.86 -20.77
N VAL A 624 8.04 21.55 -21.57
CA VAL A 624 7.54 20.19 -21.74
C VAL A 624 8.47 19.46 -22.71
N PHE A 625 9.02 18.32 -22.29
CA PHE A 625 9.83 17.46 -23.15
C PHE A 625 8.93 16.77 -24.17
N VAL A 626 9.15 17.04 -25.45
CA VAL A 626 8.38 16.46 -26.56
C VAL A 626 9.30 15.61 -27.41
N ALA A 627 8.85 14.42 -27.82
CA ALA A 627 9.59 13.61 -28.78
C ALA A 627 8.67 12.63 -29.54
N HIS A 628 9.14 12.15 -30.69
CA HIS A 628 8.42 11.20 -31.55
C HIS A 628 8.59 9.74 -31.11
N ASN A 629 8.23 9.50 -29.85
CA ASN A 629 8.33 8.26 -29.05
C ASN A 629 9.00 8.58 -27.69
N VAL A 630 8.41 9.54 -26.97
CA VAL A 630 9.04 10.20 -25.82
C VAL A 630 9.68 9.32 -24.75
N ASN A 631 9.24 8.08 -24.56
CA ASN A 631 9.86 7.20 -23.57
C ASN A 631 11.27 6.73 -23.97
N PHE A 632 11.57 6.71 -25.27
CA PHE A 632 12.89 6.39 -25.80
C PHE A 632 13.85 7.54 -25.48
N ASP A 633 13.63 8.71 -26.06
CA ASP A 633 14.50 9.88 -25.97
C ASP A 633 14.69 10.36 -24.54
N TYR A 634 13.57 10.54 -23.83
CA TYR A 634 13.58 10.91 -22.41
C TYR A 634 14.30 9.86 -21.55
N GLY A 635 14.17 8.58 -21.90
CA GLY A 635 14.83 7.48 -21.19
C GLY A 635 16.34 7.56 -21.28
N PHE A 636 16.88 7.87 -22.45
CA PHE A 636 18.31 8.06 -22.68
C PHE A 636 18.84 9.32 -22.00
N ILE A 637 18.19 10.48 -22.21
CA ILE A 637 18.59 11.73 -21.54
C ILE A 637 18.60 11.55 -20.02
N LYS A 638 17.51 11.00 -19.46
CA LYS A 638 17.43 10.72 -18.02
C LYS A 638 18.55 9.80 -17.54
N GLU A 639 18.89 8.77 -18.32
CA GLU A 639 19.94 7.83 -17.93
C GLU A 639 21.34 8.45 -18.02
N GLU A 640 21.61 9.31 -19.00
CA GLU A 640 22.86 10.06 -19.04
C GLU A 640 23.00 11.01 -17.84
N PHE A 641 21.94 11.72 -17.44
CA PHE A 641 21.96 12.50 -16.18
C PHE A 641 22.13 11.60 -14.93
N ASN A 642 21.50 10.42 -14.89
CA ASN A 642 21.66 9.49 -13.77
C ASN A 642 23.13 9.04 -13.63
N ARG A 643 23.87 8.85 -14.73
CA ARG A 643 25.30 8.52 -14.70
C ARG A 643 26.16 9.62 -14.10
N LEU A 644 25.70 10.86 -14.16
CA LEU A 644 26.29 12.03 -13.51
C LEU A 644 25.77 12.22 -12.07
N GLU A 645 25.01 11.26 -11.53
CA GLU A 645 24.32 11.35 -10.24
C GLU A 645 23.35 12.55 -10.13
N ARG A 646 22.88 13.03 -11.29
CA ARG A 646 21.93 14.14 -11.42
C ARG A 646 20.53 13.63 -11.73
N HIS A 647 19.53 14.26 -11.15
CA HIS A 647 18.14 13.93 -11.43
C HIS A 647 17.57 14.81 -12.54
N TYR A 648 17.28 14.22 -13.70
CA TYR A 648 16.57 14.92 -14.78
C TYR A 648 15.07 14.65 -14.74
N ARG A 649 14.28 15.72 -14.66
CA ARG A 649 12.81 15.62 -14.69
C ARG A 649 12.14 16.77 -15.44
N ARG A 650 11.33 16.44 -16.45
CA ARG A 650 10.44 17.35 -17.17
C ARG A 650 9.04 16.72 -17.37
N PRO A 651 7.95 17.51 -17.49
CA PRO A 651 6.71 17.03 -18.09
C PRO A 651 7.00 16.47 -19.49
N LYS A 652 6.21 15.50 -19.95
CA LYS A 652 6.51 14.82 -21.23
C LYS A 652 5.28 14.65 -22.11
N LEU A 653 5.45 14.86 -23.41
CA LEU A 653 4.43 14.65 -24.43
C LEU A 653 4.98 13.80 -25.58
N CYS A 654 4.17 12.87 -26.07
CA CYS A 654 4.55 11.98 -27.17
C CYS A 654 3.72 12.31 -28.41
N THR A 655 4.37 12.81 -29.46
CA THR A 655 3.68 13.17 -30.69
C THR A 655 3.04 11.94 -31.35
N VAL A 656 3.63 10.74 -31.25
CA VAL A 656 2.98 9.49 -31.71
C VAL A 656 1.63 9.27 -31.03
N ARG A 657 1.56 9.44 -29.71
CA ARG A 657 0.32 9.21 -28.94
C ARG A 657 -0.73 10.25 -29.26
N GLU A 658 -0.33 11.52 -29.30
CA GLU A 658 -1.26 12.61 -29.60
C GLU A 658 -1.74 12.56 -31.06
N MET A 659 -0.86 12.24 -32.02
CA MET A 659 -1.24 12.03 -33.42
C MET A 659 -2.26 10.89 -33.54
N ARG A 660 -2.05 9.74 -32.88
CA ARG A 660 -3.05 8.64 -32.87
C ARG A 660 -4.39 9.05 -32.29
N LYS A 661 -4.38 9.91 -31.26
CA LYS A 661 -5.59 10.37 -30.58
C LYS A 661 -6.37 11.38 -31.41
N HIS A 662 -5.68 12.31 -32.07
CA HIS A 662 -6.28 13.46 -32.76
C HIS A 662 -6.43 13.25 -34.29
N TYR A 663 -5.64 12.35 -34.90
CA TYR A 663 -5.65 12.01 -36.33
C TYR A 663 -5.80 10.49 -36.51
N LYS A 664 -7.01 9.97 -36.27
CA LYS A 664 -7.31 8.53 -36.29
C LYS A 664 -7.31 7.96 -37.72
N GLY A 665 -7.01 6.67 -37.84
CA GLY A 665 -7.21 5.90 -39.08
C GLY A 665 -5.99 5.79 -40.02
N LEU A 666 -4.83 6.34 -39.64
CA LEU A 666 -3.61 6.20 -40.43
C LEU A 666 -2.99 4.79 -40.31
N SER A 667 -2.39 4.31 -41.39
CA SER A 667 -1.76 2.98 -41.48
C SER A 667 -0.46 2.85 -40.67
N SER A 668 0.23 3.97 -40.44
CA SER A 668 1.44 4.04 -39.62
C SER A 668 1.55 5.42 -38.97
N TYR A 669 2.18 5.45 -37.79
CA TYR A 669 2.46 6.66 -37.02
C TYR A 669 3.96 6.78 -36.73
N SER A 670 4.81 6.28 -37.62
CA SER A 670 6.24 6.60 -37.59
C SER A 670 6.47 8.00 -38.16
N LEU A 671 7.54 8.67 -37.73
CA LEU A 671 7.84 10.05 -38.11
C LEU A 671 7.84 10.19 -39.63
N ALA A 672 8.62 9.37 -40.32
CA ALA A 672 8.73 9.37 -41.78
C ALA A 672 7.40 9.16 -42.52
N ASN A 673 6.48 8.35 -41.99
CA ASN A 673 5.18 8.14 -42.64
C ASN A 673 4.23 9.30 -42.39
N LEU A 674 4.28 9.89 -41.19
CA LEU A 674 3.43 11.04 -40.85
C LEU A 674 3.89 12.29 -41.60
N THR A 675 5.19 12.56 -41.67
CA THR A 675 5.73 13.70 -42.40
C THR A 675 5.41 13.60 -43.89
N LYS A 676 5.59 12.40 -44.49
CA LYS A 676 5.15 12.13 -45.85
C LYS A 676 3.63 12.30 -46.06
N HIS A 677 2.81 11.84 -45.12
CA HIS A 677 1.35 11.93 -45.23
C HIS A 677 0.85 13.38 -45.18
N PHE A 678 1.45 14.21 -44.33
CA PHE A 678 1.05 15.60 -44.13
C PHE A 678 1.85 16.61 -44.98
N GLY A 679 2.82 16.14 -45.78
CA GLY A 679 3.63 17.01 -46.64
C GLY A 679 4.63 17.88 -45.88
N ILE A 680 5.09 17.42 -44.71
CA ILE A 680 6.14 18.06 -43.91
C ILE A 680 7.49 17.76 -44.57
N ASP A 681 8.24 18.81 -44.92
CA ASP A 681 9.53 18.67 -45.57
C ASP A 681 10.58 18.15 -44.58
N MET A 682 11.38 17.18 -45.01
CA MET A 682 12.49 16.64 -44.22
C MET A 682 13.74 16.64 -45.09
N GLN A 683 14.67 17.56 -44.79
CA GLN A 683 15.87 17.72 -45.60
C GLN A 683 16.83 16.51 -45.50
N ARG A 684 16.91 15.85 -44.34
CA ARG A 684 17.69 14.62 -44.11
C ARG A 684 17.05 13.74 -43.03
N HIS A 685 16.52 12.58 -43.41
CA HIS A 685 16.08 11.56 -42.44
C HIS A 685 17.25 11.04 -41.60
N HIS A 686 17.01 10.76 -40.32
CA HIS A 686 18.00 10.21 -39.37
C HIS A 686 19.12 11.20 -38.99
N ARG A 687 18.75 12.47 -38.82
CA ARG A 687 19.58 13.47 -38.14
C ARG A 687 18.74 14.10 -37.05
N ALA A 688 19.26 14.13 -35.83
CA ALA A 688 18.48 14.47 -34.65
C ALA A 688 17.79 15.84 -34.76
N MET A 689 18.47 16.87 -35.28
CA MET A 689 17.87 18.19 -35.46
C MET A 689 16.73 18.19 -36.50
N SER A 690 16.92 17.51 -37.64
CA SER A 690 15.88 17.45 -38.69
C SER A 690 14.63 16.72 -38.19
N ASP A 691 14.81 15.66 -37.41
CA ASP A 691 13.72 14.86 -36.86
C ASP A 691 13.00 15.61 -35.72
N ALA A 692 13.74 16.37 -34.90
CA ALA A 692 13.17 17.26 -33.88
C ALA A 692 12.30 18.38 -34.48
N VAL A 693 12.76 19.05 -35.55
CA VAL A 693 11.97 20.07 -36.27
C VAL A 693 10.68 19.46 -36.83
N ALA A 694 10.78 18.31 -37.51
CA ALA A 694 9.62 17.63 -38.08
C ALA A 694 8.62 17.16 -37.01
N ALA A 695 9.12 16.68 -35.85
CA ALA A 695 8.28 16.37 -34.71
C ALA A 695 7.62 17.63 -34.11
N GLY A 696 8.27 18.79 -34.20
CA GLY A 696 7.73 20.09 -33.82
C GLY A 696 6.56 20.53 -34.70
N GLU A 697 6.63 20.31 -36.00
CA GLU A 697 5.49 20.56 -36.89
C GLU A 697 4.29 19.65 -36.55
N LEU A 698 4.53 18.37 -36.28
CA LEU A 698 3.47 17.47 -35.81
C LEU A 698 2.88 17.91 -34.46
N LEU A 699 3.71 18.47 -33.57
CA LEU A 699 3.26 19.03 -32.30
C LEU A 699 2.33 20.24 -32.54
N ASN A 700 2.68 21.14 -33.46
CA ASN A 700 1.83 22.29 -33.81
C ASN A 700 0.44 21.85 -34.27
N MET A 701 0.38 20.90 -35.21
CA MET A 701 -0.88 20.32 -35.69
C MET A 701 -1.72 19.71 -34.56
N VAL A 702 -1.05 18.99 -33.65
CA VAL A 702 -1.69 18.44 -32.45
C VAL A 702 -2.25 19.57 -31.56
N ASN A 703 -1.46 20.60 -31.31
CA ASN A 703 -1.84 21.73 -30.46
C ASN A 703 -3.01 22.52 -31.02
N GLU A 704 -3.07 22.73 -32.34
CA GLU A 704 -4.24 23.33 -33.01
C GLU A 704 -5.53 22.55 -32.69
N LYS A 705 -5.48 21.21 -32.82
CA LYS A 705 -6.64 20.36 -32.48
C LYS A 705 -6.96 20.30 -30.99
N ARG A 706 -5.94 20.43 -30.13
CA ARG A 706 -6.12 20.45 -28.68
C ARG A 706 -6.79 21.76 -28.26
N LEU A 707 -6.30 22.90 -28.73
CA LEU A 707 -6.85 24.24 -28.48
C LEU A 707 -8.26 24.40 -29.03
N ALA A 708 -8.54 23.90 -30.25
CA ALA A 708 -9.90 23.95 -30.81
C ALA A 708 -10.92 23.23 -29.92
N LYS A 709 -10.56 22.09 -29.34
CA LYS A 709 -11.43 21.34 -28.42
C LYS A 709 -11.57 21.99 -27.04
N ASP A 710 -10.57 22.74 -26.59
CA ASP A 710 -10.63 23.47 -25.32
C ASP A 710 -11.58 24.67 -25.44
N ASN A 711 -11.56 25.38 -26.57
CA ASN A 711 -12.51 26.45 -26.86
C ASN A 711 -13.98 25.99 -27.02
N GLU A 712 -14.19 24.70 -27.33
CA GLU A 712 -15.54 24.09 -27.40
C GLU A 712 -16.09 23.67 -26.03
N ARG A 713 -15.23 23.57 -25.00
CA ARG A 713 -15.58 23.16 -23.63
C ARG A 713 -15.88 24.37 -22.76
#